data_AF-A0AAV3A276-F1
#
_entry.id   AF-A0AAV3A276-F1
#
_cell.length_a   1.000
_cell.length_b   1.000
_cell.length_c   1.000
_cell.angle_alpha   90.00
_cell.angle_beta   90.00
_cell.angle_gamma   90.00
#
_symmetry.space_group_name_H-M   'P 1'
#
loop_
_entity.id
_entity.type
_entity.pdbx_description
1 polymer ?
#
loop_
_entity_poly.entity_id
_entity_poly.type
_entity_poly.pdbx_seq_one_letter_code
_entity_poly.pdbx_strand_id
1 'polypeptide(L)'
;MLRPVAAPHAAISTRCLVSRAPSSLLAFWLLSLLLGLCQSVENKCSSSNAATCTKCLALGPECGWCTQEDFMVDSAESERCDTVFNLKAKGCRAQFIEHPAVQLQVVSTKEANTQITPSEVVAHLRPGSKVNFMLRVHRFEKYPLDLYYLVDVSASMATSIEKLNSIGFDLSQKMIDFSHDIRFGFGSFVDKPVSPYISIHPDRIKNQCRDYKLDCIPPHGFIHRLSLTSNITQFIQIVSKQKISANIDNPEGAFDAMLQAAVCHKDIGWRKEAKRLIILMTDQTSHLALDSKLAGIVTPNDGNCHLKDNVYTRATDMEHPSLGLLGQRLVDNHVYGMFAVQGKAFDWYKDLMPLLPGTTAKKFDVTASNINNLVVEAYKALVSEMKIQVYNPMKGISVNITAICPDGSRHSGVEGCHNVKNNDKVLFNVTITMDNCDVDGGHNYIILKPIGFNETVKIKIHRTCTCQCNSPLRQKEHKCITEVHPDCPGVPCRDGNCSSGEYAHLSGKCKHSPTEPECSGQGICLCGKCYCHETKLGKIYGKYCEMDDFSCPYNQGKLCSGNGECEYGICKCFNGWEGDRCQCSSSKKACMDANGLLCSGRGTCMCGKCECTDDKSFGPLCQYCSGCSNTCTDNWDCKHFKSSDLNTCQYPWNLKIFFIIFTATFLLGFLITLIIRVIILQGDNNKSTSSSSYRVPTSMKDKNGLHNAFTSTVTYTREKPEDIIISNGSLAVHEALYKFEEKKHMY
;
A
#
# COMPACT_ATOMS: atom_id res chain seq x y z
N MET A 1 -12.69 69.02 -14.76
CA MET A 1 -12.08 69.36 -13.45
C MET A 1 -11.46 68.10 -12.86
N LEU A 2 -10.26 68.22 -12.28
CA LEU A 2 -9.68 67.41 -11.18
C LEU A 2 -9.65 65.87 -11.37
N ARG A 3 -8.49 65.27 -11.71
CA ARG A 3 -7.32 64.93 -10.86
C ARG A 3 -7.64 64.01 -9.66
N PRO A 4 -6.93 62.87 -9.48
CA PRO A 4 -6.94 62.11 -8.24
C PRO A 4 -6.17 62.86 -7.13
N VAL A 5 -6.60 62.64 -5.88
CA VAL A 5 -6.06 63.28 -4.67
C VAL A 5 -5.04 62.36 -3.99
N ALA A 6 -3.98 62.95 -3.44
CA ALA A 6 -2.90 62.27 -2.71
C ALA A 6 -2.99 62.52 -1.19
N ALA A 7 -2.36 61.65 -0.38
CA ALA A 7 -1.80 61.92 0.97
C ALA A 7 -1.22 60.62 1.59
N PRO A 8 -0.36 60.69 2.62
CA PRO A 8 0.81 61.57 2.76
C PRO A 8 2.08 60.84 3.30
N HIS A 9 3.20 61.56 3.42
CA HIS A 9 4.44 61.12 4.08
C HIS A 9 4.54 61.54 5.57
N ALA A 10 5.14 60.70 6.41
CA ALA A 10 6.04 61.04 7.54
C ALA A 10 6.71 59.71 8.02
N ALA A 11 8.02 59.46 7.93
CA ALA A 11 9.20 60.11 8.55
C ALA A 11 9.42 59.74 10.04
N ILE A 12 10.52 59.02 10.35
CA ILE A 12 11.60 59.40 11.29
C ILE A 12 12.67 58.29 11.45
N SER A 13 13.91 58.70 11.19
CA SER A 13 15.23 58.26 11.72
C SER A 13 15.39 56.96 12.54
N THR A 14 16.42 56.18 12.18
CA THR A 14 17.46 55.81 13.17
C THR A 14 18.84 55.74 12.49
N ARG A 15 19.85 56.39 13.09
CA ARG A 15 21.25 56.33 12.62
C ARG A 15 21.92 55.07 13.17
N CYS A 16 22.72 54.37 12.36
CA CYS A 16 23.85 53.59 12.86
C CYS A 16 25.03 53.60 11.89
N LEU A 17 26.06 54.37 12.29
CA LEU A 17 27.49 54.28 11.99
C LEU A 17 27.95 53.51 10.74
N VAL A 18 28.46 54.26 9.77
CA VAL A 18 29.35 53.75 8.70
C VAL A 18 30.73 53.49 9.29
N SER A 19 31.22 52.25 9.18
CA SER A 19 32.66 51.95 9.20
C SER A 19 33.13 51.60 7.79
N ARG A 20 34.28 52.14 7.38
CA ARG A 20 34.90 51.85 6.08
C ARG A 20 35.61 50.50 6.12
N ALA A 21 35.29 49.63 5.17
CA ALA A 21 36.08 48.44 4.83
C ALA A 21 36.33 48.43 3.29
N PRO A 22 37.43 47.83 2.79
CA PRO A 22 37.97 48.16 1.48
C PRO A 22 37.20 47.56 0.30
N SER A 23 37.07 48.36 -0.76
CA SER A 23 36.24 48.14 -1.96
C SER A 23 36.70 47.01 -2.90
N SER A 24 37.75 46.26 -2.55
CA SER A 24 38.38 45.27 -3.45
C SER A 24 37.77 43.87 -3.38
N LEU A 25 37.22 43.45 -2.24
CA LEU A 25 36.72 42.08 -2.04
C LEU A 25 35.32 41.86 -2.62
N LEU A 26 34.45 42.87 -2.61
CA LEU A 26 33.10 42.80 -3.18
C LEU A 26 33.11 42.64 -4.71
N ALA A 27 34.07 43.27 -5.39
CA ALA A 27 34.24 43.13 -6.84
C ALA A 27 34.63 41.68 -7.24
N PHE A 28 35.54 41.06 -6.47
CA PHE A 28 35.91 39.65 -6.69
C PHE A 28 34.74 38.69 -6.38
N TRP A 29 33.95 38.93 -5.34
CA TRP A 29 32.77 38.10 -5.05
C TRP A 29 31.68 38.20 -6.13
N LEU A 30 31.44 39.39 -6.68
CA LEU A 30 30.52 39.59 -7.81
C LEU A 30 31.03 38.91 -9.09
N LEU A 31 32.34 38.98 -9.37
CA LEU A 31 32.93 38.29 -10.52
C LEU A 31 32.86 36.76 -10.38
N SER A 32 33.10 36.23 -9.17
CA SER A 32 32.94 34.80 -8.86
C SER A 32 31.48 34.32 -8.97
N LEU A 33 30.49 35.15 -8.58
CA LEU A 33 29.08 34.82 -8.80
C LEU A 33 28.71 34.80 -10.30
N LEU A 34 29.23 35.73 -11.09
CA LEU A 34 29.03 35.78 -12.54
C LEU A 34 29.69 34.60 -13.28
N LEU A 35 30.84 34.12 -12.81
CA LEU A 35 31.51 32.93 -13.34
C LEU A 35 30.87 31.62 -12.86
N GLY A 36 30.32 31.59 -11.64
CA GLY A 36 29.66 30.41 -11.06
C GLY A 36 28.31 30.03 -11.68
N LEU A 37 27.67 30.95 -12.43
CA LEU A 37 26.41 30.71 -13.13
C LEU A 37 26.57 30.04 -14.51
N CYS A 38 27.80 29.76 -14.94
CA CYS A 38 28.09 29.13 -16.22
C CYS A 38 28.49 27.64 -16.08
N GLN A 39 27.77 26.88 -15.26
CA GLN A 39 27.75 25.42 -15.43
C GLN A 39 26.93 25.11 -16.68
N SER A 40 27.60 24.85 -17.80
CA SER A 40 26.95 24.33 -19.00
C SER A 40 26.22 23.03 -18.67
N VAL A 41 24.91 22.98 -18.93
CA VAL A 41 24.14 21.74 -18.80
C VAL A 41 24.80 20.68 -19.69
N GLU A 42 25.33 19.64 -19.06
CA GLU A 42 26.13 18.62 -19.75
C GLU A 42 25.28 17.92 -20.81
N ASN A 43 25.68 18.06 -22.07
CA ASN A 43 24.88 17.65 -23.20
C ASN A 43 24.99 16.13 -23.41
N LYS A 44 24.03 15.40 -22.82
CA LYS A 44 23.91 13.94 -22.90
C LYS A 44 23.88 13.39 -24.32
N CYS A 45 23.41 14.17 -25.30
CA CYS A 45 23.42 13.73 -26.70
C CYS A 45 24.86 13.58 -27.21
N SER A 46 25.70 14.62 -27.06
CA SER A 46 27.08 14.62 -27.55
C SER A 46 28.05 13.82 -26.68
N SER A 47 27.84 13.73 -25.36
CA SER A 47 28.75 12.98 -24.46
C SER A 47 28.58 11.46 -24.52
N SER A 48 27.48 10.97 -25.12
CA SER A 48 27.12 9.54 -25.17
C SER A 48 27.95 8.67 -26.14
N ASN A 49 28.72 9.28 -27.05
CA ASN A 49 29.36 8.60 -28.20
C ASN A 49 28.39 7.73 -29.05
N ALA A 50 27.12 8.11 -29.16
CA ALA A 50 26.11 7.35 -29.90
C ALA A 50 26.32 7.38 -31.42
N ALA A 51 27.11 6.44 -31.96
CA ALA A 51 27.43 6.32 -33.39
C ALA A 51 26.28 5.80 -34.30
N THR A 52 25.03 5.72 -33.83
CA THR A 52 23.90 5.28 -34.67
C THR A 52 22.64 6.09 -34.36
N CYS A 53 21.82 6.34 -35.37
CA CYS A 53 20.56 7.09 -35.23
C CYS A 53 19.63 6.50 -34.16
N THR A 54 19.45 5.17 -34.15
CA THR A 54 18.61 4.46 -33.16
C THR A 54 19.12 4.67 -31.73
N LYS A 55 20.44 4.54 -31.48
CA LYS A 55 21.01 4.80 -30.15
C LYS A 55 20.88 6.26 -29.76
N CYS A 56 21.11 7.19 -30.69
CA CYS A 56 21.00 8.63 -30.46
C CYS A 56 19.58 9.03 -30.01
N LEU A 57 18.54 8.55 -30.70
CA LEU A 57 17.14 8.88 -30.36
C LEU A 57 16.66 8.19 -29.06
N ALA A 58 17.36 7.15 -28.60
CA ALA A 58 17.07 6.49 -27.33
C ALA A 58 17.62 7.23 -26.09
N LEU A 59 18.54 8.20 -26.27
CA LEU A 59 19.14 8.96 -25.17
C LEU A 59 18.16 9.93 -24.49
N GLY A 60 17.21 10.48 -25.26
CA GLY A 60 16.23 11.42 -24.74
C GLY A 60 15.42 12.17 -25.81
N PRO A 61 14.36 12.89 -25.41
CA PRO A 61 13.51 13.69 -26.29
C PRO A 61 14.20 14.91 -26.94
N GLU A 62 15.33 15.37 -26.41
CA GLU A 62 16.10 16.53 -26.87
C GLU A 62 17.06 16.21 -28.03
N CYS A 63 17.51 14.96 -28.14
CA CYS A 63 18.49 14.55 -29.16
C CYS A 63 17.85 14.43 -30.55
N GLY A 64 18.66 14.64 -31.57
CA GLY A 64 18.35 14.37 -32.98
C GLY A 64 19.58 13.83 -33.70
N TRP A 65 19.38 13.29 -34.90
CA TRP A 65 20.44 12.70 -35.70
C TRP A 65 20.57 13.37 -37.06
N CYS A 66 21.79 13.75 -37.48
CA CYS A 66 22.04 14.36 -38.78
C CYS A 66 22.35 13.32 -39.88
N THR A 67 21.43 13.19 -40.84
CA THR A 67 21.55 12.28 -42.00
C THR A 67 22.23 12.90 -43.23
N GLN A 68 22.64 14.17 -43.16
CA GLN A 68 23.26 14.89 -44.28
C GLN A 68 24.66 14.34 -44.58
N GLU A 69 24.95 14.02 -45.84
CA GLU A 69 26.22 13.36 -46.25
C GLU A 69 27.44 14.24 -45.95
N ASP A 70 27.41 15.52 -46.36
CA ASP A 70 28.49 16.52 -46.20
C ASP A 70 28.63 17.07 -44.76
N PHE A 71 27.87 16.56 -43.80
CA PHE A 71 27.94 17.01 -42.41
C PHE A 71 29.18 16.47 -41.69
N MET A 72 30.12 17.38 -41.39
CA MET A 72 31.32 17.16 -40.57
C MET A 72 32.14 15.91 -40.99
N VAL A 73 32.53 15.87 -42.27
CA VAL A 73 33.20 14.73 -42.92
C VAL A 73 34.47 14.25 -42.20
N ASP A 74 35.23 15.16 -41.57
CA ASP A 74 36.47 14.85 -40.85
C ASP A 74 36.26 14.51 -39.35
N SER A 75 35.02 14.28 -38.91
CA SER A 75 34.67 14.06 -37.49
C SER A 75 34.18 12.65 -37.19
N ALA A 76 34.16 12.27 -35.91
CA ALA A 76 33.65 10.97 -35.47
C ALA A 76 32.13 10.85 -35.72
N GLU A 77 31.65 9.66 -36.08
CA GLU A 77 30.22 9.42 -36.35
C GLU A 77 29.29 9.80 -35.18
N SER A 78 29.80 9.83 -33.95
CA SER A 78 29.09 10.32 -32.77
C SER A 78 28.67 11.79 -32.85
N GLU A 79 29.40 12.65 -33.59
CA GLU A 79 29.06 14.06 -33.79
C GLU A 79 27.77 14.27 -34.59
N ARG A 80 27.28 13.24 -35.28
CA ARG A 80 25.97 13.23 -35.92
C ARG A 80 24.82 13.14 -34.92
N CYS A 81 25.10 12.78 -33.66
CA CYS A 81 24.15 12.81 -32.55
C CYS A 81 24.35 14.06 -31.68
N ASP A 82 23.38 14.96 -31.69
CA ASP A 82 23.41 16.16 -30.84
C ASP A 82 21.98 16.68 -30.60
N THR A 83 21.84 17.75 -29.81
CA THR A 83 20.58 18.49 -29.74
C THR A 83 20.24 19.11 -31.10
N VAL A 84 18.94 19.24 -31.41
CA VAL A 84 18.47 19.85 -32.67
C VAL A 84 19.01 21.28 -32.87
N PHE A 85 19.27 22.01 -31.78
CA PHE A 85 19.89 23.34 -31.82
C PHE A 85 21.34 23.26 -32.27
N ASN A 86 22.15 22.40 -31.64
CA ASN A 86 23.56 22.23 -31.98
C ASN A 86 23.76 21.66 -33.39
N LEU A 87 22.94 20.69 -33.84
CA LEU A 87 23.02 20.18 -35.21
C LEU A 87 22.81 21.29 -36.25
N LYS A 88 21.86 22.20 -36.02
CA LYS A 88 21.65 23.38 -36.90
C LYS A 88 22.82 24.35 -36.83
N ALA A 89 23.37 24.62 -35.65
CA ALA A 89 24.54 25.47 -35.47
C ALA A 89 25.81 24.89 -36.14
N LYS A 90 25.96 23.57 -36.13
CA LYS A 90 27.01 22.79 -36.83
C LYS A 90 26.77 22.66 -38.35
N GLY A 91 25.67 23.20 -38.88
CA GLY A 91 25.39 23.25 -40.33
C GLY A 91 24.48 22.17 -40.90
N CYS A 92 23.90 21.29 -40.07
CA CYS A 92 22.91 20.30 -40.55
C CYS A 92 21.61 21.00 -40.96
N ARG A 93 21.18 20.86 -42.22
CA ARG A 93 19.92 21.46 -42.69
C ARG A 93 18.73 20.74 -42.06
N ALA A 94 17.69 21.49 -41.70
CA ALA A 94 16.55 20.95 -40.93
C ALA A 94 15.87 19.71 -41.54
N GLN A 95 15.86 19.57 -42.87
CA GLN A 95 15.31 18.42 -43.58
C GLN A 95 16.08 17.10 -43.38
N PHE A 96 17.35 17.18 -42.97
CA PHE A 96 18.23 16.04 -42.71
C PHE A 96 18.30 15.67 -41.22
N ILE A 97 17.65 16.44 -40.33
CA ILE A 97 17.62 16.15 -38.90
C ILE A 97 16.47 15.18 -38.63
N GLU A 98 16.81 13.91 -38.41
CA GLU A 98 15.88 12.92 -37.89
C GLU A 98 15.64 13.23 -36.40
N HIS A 99 14.46 13.80 -36.11
CA HIS A 99 14.00 14.09 -34.76
C HIS A 99 12.48 13.88 -34.70
N PRO A 100 12.00 12.66 -34.39
CA PRO A 100 10.57 12.38 -34.29
C PRO A 100 9.91 13.25 -33.22
N ALA A 101 8.82 13.90 -33.61
CA ALA A 101 8.07 14.80 -32.73
C ALA A 101 7.30 13.99 -31.68
N VAL A 102 7.51 14.34 -30.40
CA VAL A 102 6.65 13.90 -29.31
C VAL A 102 5.35 14.70 -29.41
N GLN A 103 4.22 14.01 -29.58
CA GLN A 103 2.92 14.67 -29.80
C GLN A 103 1.82 14.00 -28.98
N LEU A 104 0.89 14.83 -28.50
CA LEU A 104 -0.36 14.36 -27.92
C LEU A 104 -1.52 14.94 -28.73
N GLN A 105 -2.41 14.07 -29.21
CA GLN A 105 -3.60 14.45 -29.96
C GLN A 105 -4.84 14.01 -29.19
N VAL A 106 -5.73 14.96 -28.91
CA VAL A 106 -7.01 14.70 -28.23
C VAL A 106 -8.08 14.50 -29.29
N VAL A 107 -8.53 13.25 -29.48
CA VAL A 107 -9.32 12.85 -30.65
C VAL A 107 -10.80 13.17 -30.50
N SER A 108 -11.34 13.11 -29.27
CA SER A 108 -12.75 13.42 -28.99
C SER A 108 -12.92 14.45 -27.88
N THR A 109 -13.75 15.47 -28.13
CA THR A 109 -14.01 16.60 -27.22
C THR A 109 -15.49 17.01 -27.11
N LYS A 110 -16.41 16.33 -27.81
CA LYS A 110 -17.82 16.77 -27.90
C LYS A 110 -18.82 15.60 -27.96
N GLU A 111 -19.25 15.16 -26.80
CA GLU A 111 -20.62 14.69 -26.59
C GLU A 111 -21.20 15.46 -25.40
N ALA A 112 -22.43 15.98 -25.53
CA ALA A 112 -22.99 16.91 -24.55
C ALA A 112 -23.34 16.25 -23.20
N ASN A 113 -23.36 14.91 -23.16
CA ASN A 113 -23.79 14.10 -22.02
C ASN A 113 -22.70 13.17 -21.47
N THR A 114 -21.45 13.21 -21.95
CA THR A 114 -20.37 12.35 -21.41
C THR A 114 -19.86 12.86 -20.07
N GLN A 115 -19.80 11.98 -19.06
CA GLN A 115 -19.20 12.22 -17.74
C GLN A 115 -17.70 12.51 -17.81
N ILE A 116 -17.03 11.99 -18.83
CA ILE A 116 -15.58 12.00 -18.97
C ILE A 116 -15.18 12.78 -20.22
N THR A 117 -14.14 13.60 -20.13
CA THR A 117 -13.56 14.26 -21.31
C THR A 117 -12.05 14.43 -21.15
N PRO A 118 -11.22 14.03 -22.13
CA PRO A 118 -11.58 13.36 -23.39
C PRO A 118 -11.87 11.86 -23.22
N SER A 119 -12.57 11.25 -24.18
CA SER A 119 -12.79 9.80 -24.23
C SER A 119 -11.72 9.03 -25.02
N GLU A 120 -11.02 9.68 -25.96
CA GLU A 120 -9.87 9.10 -26.66
C GLU A 120 -8.70 10.10 -26.79
N VAL A 121 -7.49 9.62 -26.52
CA VAL A 121 -6.22 10.34 -26.62
C VAL A 121 -5.22 9.48 -27.39
N VAL A 122 -4.45 10.10 -28.29
CA VAL A 122 -3.35 9.46 -29.03
C VAL A 122 -2.04 10.11 -28.59
N ALA A 123 -1.10 9.29 -28.11
CA ALA A 123 0.22 9.72 -27.65
C ALA A 123 1.32 9.14 -28.56
N HIS A 124 2.09 10.01 -29.19
CA HIS A 124 3.30 9.67 -29.93
C HIS A 124 4.51 9.91 -29.04
N LEU A 125 5.17 8.83 -28.63
CA LEU A 125 6.24 8.82 -27.62
C LEU A 125 7.55 8.26 -28.18
N ARG A 126 8.66 8.67 -27.55
CA ARG A 126 10.00 8.07 -27.66
C ARG A 126 10.62 7.86 -26.26
N PRO A 127 11.73 7.13 -26.10
CA PRO A 127 12.42 7.00 -24.82
C PRO A 127 12.72 8.34 -24.14
N GLY A 128 12.55 8.39 -22.83
CA GLY A 128 12.70 9.59 -21.99
C GLY A 128 11.63 10.68 -22.20
N SER A 129 10.73 10.53 -23.18
CA SER A 129 9.68 11.53 -23.43
C SER A 129 8.53 11.41 -22.44
N LYS A 130 7.97 12.57 -22.08
CA LYS A 130 6.78 12.71 -21.23
C LYS A 130 5.74 13.58 -21.92
N VAL A 131 4.48 13.17 -21.87
CA VAL A 131 3.32 13.96 -22.28
C VAL A 131 2.33 14.02 -21.14
N ASN A 132 1.52 15.08 -21.07
CA ASN A 132 0.44 15.17 -20.09
C ASN A 132 -0.86 15.67 -20.73
N PHE A 133 -1.98 15.31 -20.10
CA PHE A 133 -3.30 15.81 -20.48
C PHE A 133 -4.22 15.95 -19.27
N MET A 134 -5.16 16.90 -19.39
CA MET A 134 -6.19 17.13 -18.39
C MET A 134 -7.42 16.28 -18.70
N LEU A 135 -7.61 15.23 -17.91
CA LEU A 135 -8.83 14.45 -17.86
C LEU A 135 -9.84 15.14 -16.93
N ARG A 136 -11.03 15.45 -17.43
CA ARG A 136 -12.13 16.02 -16.64
C ARG A 136 -13.16 14.93 -16.38
N VAL A 137 -13.58 14.80 -15.12
CA VAL A 137 -14.65 13.90 -14.71
C VAL A 137 -15.69 14.71 -13.94
N HIS A 138 -16.96 14.61 -14.35
CA HIS A 138 -18.08 15.20 -13.62
C HIS A 138 -19.08 14.13 -13.22
N ARG A 139 -19.65 14.31 -12.03
CA ARG A 139 -20.50 13.32 -11.37
C ARG A 139 -21.96 13.53 -11.74
N PHE A 140 -22.61 12.49 -12.29
CA PHE A 140 -24.07 12.49 -12.50
C PHE A 140 -24.82 12.52 -11.18
N GLU A 141 -26.06 13.03 -11.24
CA GLU A 141 -26.89 13.24 -10.05
C GLU A 141 -27.31 11.92 -9.38
N LYS A 142 -27.53 10.85 -10.16
CA LYS A 142 -27.99 9.54 -9.69
C LYS A 142 -27.28 8.40 -10.43
N TYR A 143 -26.79 7.39 -9.69
CA TYR A 143 -26.09 6.20 -10.22
C TYR A 143 -26.87 4.92 -9.93
N PRO A 144 -26.83 3.90 -10.80
CA PRO A 144 -27.30 2.56 -10.44
C PRO A 144 -26.58 2.04 -9.20
N LEU A 145 -27.32 1.39 -8.31
CA LEU A 145 -26.82 0.92 -7.02
C LEU A 145 -27.23 -0.53 -6.78
N ASP A 146 -26.26 -1.36 -6.43
CA ASP A 146 -26.47 -2.73 -5.99
C ASP A 146 -26.19 -2.80 -4.49
N LEU A 147 -27.22 -3.11 -3.70
CA LEU A 147 -27.16 -3.29 -2.25
C LEU A 147 -27.26 -4.77 -1.91
N TYR A 148 -26.21 -5.34 -1.34
CA TYR A 148 -26.20 -6.73 -0.89
C TYR A 148 -26.17 -6.80 0.63
N TYR A 149 -27.25 -7.29 1.22
CA TYR A 149 -27.36 -7.53 2.65
C TYR A 149 -26.68 -8.85 3.00
N LEU A 150 -25.67 -8.78 3.85
CA LEU A 150 -24.95 -9.93 4.36
C LEU A 150 -25.18 -9.99 5.87
N VAL A 151 -26.06 -10.89 6.30
CA VAL A 151 -26.63 -10.86 7.65
C VAL A 151 -26.23 -12.09 8.43
N ASP A 152 -25.66 -11.83 9.60
CA ASP A 152 -25.46 -12.79 10.68
C ASP A 152 -26.82 -13.32 11.15
N VAL A 153 -27.02 -14.64 11.06
CA VAL A 153 -28.24 -15.32 11.51
C VAL A 153 -28.03 -16.20 12.74
N SER A 154 -27.00 -15.91 13.55
CA SER A 154 -26.86 -16.43 14.90
C SER A 154 -28.08 -16.10 15.80
N ALA A 155 -28.18 -16.77 16.94
CA ALA A 155 -29.33 -16.65 17.83
C ALA A 155 -29.44 -15.27 18.50
N SER A 156 -28.34 -14.54 18.68
CA SER A 156 -28.33 -13.17 19.22
C SER A 156 -29.01 -12.17 18.27
N MET A 157 -28.86 -12.40 16.96
CA MET A 157 -29.40 -11.53 15.90
C MET A 157 -30.92 -11.67 15.67
N ALA A 158 -31.62 -12.57 16.37
CA ALA A 158 -33.05 -12.83 16.23
C ALA A 158 -33.91 -11.54 16.17
N THR A 159 -33.74 -10.64 17.14
CA THR A 159 -34.52 -9.40 17.25
C THR A 159 -34.20 -8.36 16.18
N SER A 160 -33.01 -8.45 15.56
CA SER A 160 -32.59 -7.61 14.44
C SER A 160 -33.15 -8.15 13.12
N ILE A 161 -33.24 -9.47 12.95
CA ILE A 161 -33.81 -10.13 11.76
C ILE A 161 -35.31 -9.88 11.64
N GLU A 162 -36.07 -9.93 12.74
CA GLU A 162 -37.50 -9.61 12.74
C GLU A 162 -37.76 -8.19 12.18
N LYS A 163 -36.94 -7.22 12.60
CA LYS A 163 -37.03 -5.81 12.21
C LYS A 163 -36.45 -5.52 10.82
N LEU A 164 -35.59 -6.38 10.29
CA LEU A 164 -35.04 -6.21 8.94
C LEU A 164 -36.13 -6.14 7.85
N ASN A 165 -37.31 -6.71 8.11
CA ASN A 165 -38.48 -6.64 7.23
C ASN A 165 -39.00 -5.21 7.03
N SER A 166 -39.15 -4.41 8.09
CA SER A 166 -39.57 -3.01 7.96
C SER A 166 -38.44 -2.12 7.45
N ILE A 167 -37.22 -2.36 7.94
CA ILE A 167 -36.00 -1.67 7.51
C ILE A 167 -35.78 -1.77 6.00
N GLY A 168 -35.95 -2.96 5.40
CA GLY A 168 -35.77 -3.16 3.96
C GLY A 168 -36.72 -2.31 3.12
N PHE A 169 -37.99 -2.23 3.53
CA PHE A 169 -38.98 -1.38 2.88
C PHE A 169 -38.64 0.12 3.06
N ASP A 170 -38.38 0.56 4.28
CA ASP A 170 -38.08 1.95 4.60
C ASP A 170 -36.79 2.46 3.93
N LEU A 171 -35.75 1.62 3.85
CA LEU A 171 -34.56 1.95 3.08
C LEU A 171 -34.89 2.06 1.59
N SER A 172 -35.66 1.12 1.03
CA SER A 172 -36.01 1.18 -0.39
C SER A 172 -36.69 2.51 -0.76
N GLN A 173 -37.57 3.02 0.10
CA GLN A 173 -38.21 4.32 -0.08
C GLN A 173 -37.19 5.47 0.03
N LYS A 174 -36.37 5.51 1.09
CA LYS A 174 -35.34 6.55 1.27
C LYS A 174 -34.29 6.59 0.15
N MET A 175 -34.00 5.45 -0.48
CA MET A 175 -32.97 5.37 -1.52
C MET A 175 -33.45 5.86 -2.89
N ILE A 176 -34.76 5.96 -3.14
CA ILE A 176 -35.34 6.54 -4.38
C ILE A 176 -34.88 7.99 -4.60
N ASP A 177 -34.70 8.75 -3.51
CA ASP A 177 -34.17 10.11 -3.55
C ASP A 177 -32.74 10.16 -4.11
N PHE A 178 -31.95 9.11 -3.87
CA PHE A 178 -30.53 9.01 -4.18
C PHE A 178 -30.20 8.22 -5.46
N SER A 179 -31.08 7.31 -5.89
CA SER A 179 -30.96 6.54 -7.13
C SER A 179 -32.33 6.07 -7.61
N HIS A 180 -32.53 6.09 -8.93
CA HIS A 180 -33.73 5.54 -9.58
C HIS A 180 -33.58 4.07 -9.99
N ASP A 181 -32.39 3.46 -9.81
CA ASP A 181 -32.07 2.13 -10.33
C ASP A 181 -31.31 1.29 -9.28
N ILE A 182 -32.07 0.77 -8.32
CA ILE A 182 -31.55 0.05 -7.16
C ILE A 182 -31.89 -1.44 -7.25
N ARG A 183 -30.93 -2.30 -6.92
CA ARG A 183 -31.15 -3.74 -6.72
C ARG A 183 -30.78 -4.15 -5.30
N PHE A 184 -31.52 -5.12 -4.78
CA PHE A 184 -31.37 -5.68 -3.44
C PHE A 184 -31.04 -7.17 -3.56
N GLY A 185 -30.03 -7.62 -2.81
CA GLY A 185 -29.67 -9.03 -2.66
C GLY A 185 -29.50 -9.38 -1.18
N PHE A 186 -29.55 -10.67 -0.86
CA PHE A 186 -29.47 -11.16 0.52
C PHE A 186 -28.66 -12.45 0.62
N GLY A 187 -27.82 -12.54 1.65
CA GLY A 187 -27.15 -13.78 2.09
C GLY A 187 -27.09 -13.87 3.60
N SER A 188 -27.12 -15.10 4.11
CA SER A 188 -27.01 -15.42 5.54
C SER A 188 -25.66 -16.07 5.85
N PHE A 189 -25.09 -15.76 7.01
CA PHE A 189 -23.92 -16.45 7.54
C PHE A 189 -24.06 -16.74 9.03
N VAL A 190 -23.28 -17.71 9.50
CA VAL A 190 -23.06 -18.03 10.91
C VAL A 190 -21.56 -18.29 11.00
N ASP A 191 -21.14 -19.56 11.13
CA ASP A 191 -19.75 -19.95 11.05
C ASP A 191 -19.56 -21.36 10.43
N LYS A 192 -18.29 -21.76 10.25
CA LYS A 192 -17.88 -23.04 9.69
C LYS A 192 -18.55 -24.21 10.44
N PRO A 193 -19.28 -25.11 9.76
CA PRO A 193 -20.05 -26.17 10.41
C PRO A 193 -19.16 -27.38 10.79
N VAL A 194 -18.13 -27.12 11.60
CA VAL A 194 -17.17 -28.10 12.13
C VAL A 194 -16.87 -27.81 13.61
N SER A 195 -16.38 -28.81 14.34
CA SER A 195 -15.85 -28.61 15.69
C SER A 195 -14.54 -27.80 15.63
N PRO A 196 -14.28 -26.84 16.54
CA PRO A 196 -15.01 -26.54 17.77
C PRO A 196 -16.19 -25.56 17.64
N TYR A 197 -16.38 -24.90 16.49
CA TYR A 197 -17.37 -23.83 16.29
C TYR A 197 -18.82 -24.27 16.51
N ILE A 198 -19.13 -25.54 16.24
CA ILE A 198 -20.46 -26.10 16.42
C ILE A 198 -20.45 -27.35 17.30
N SER A 199 -21.60 -27.66 17.91
CA SER A 199 -21.75 -28.95 18.60
C SER A 199 -21.91 -30.07 17.58
N ILE A 200 -20.96 -31.01 17.60
CA ILE A 200 -21.05 -32.27 16.85
C ILE A 200 -21.85 -33.36 17.59
N HIS A 201 -22.54 -33.02 18.69
CA HIS A 201 -23.44 -33.96 19.36
C HIS A 201 -24.63 -34.29 18.42
N PRO A 202 -25.01 -35.57 18.22
CA PRO A 202 -26.03 -35.95 17.23
C PRO A 202 -27.36 -35.20 17.38
N ASP A 203 -27.78 -34.91 18.61
CA ASP A 203 -28.99 -34.14 18.90
C ASP A 203 -28.93 -32.66 18.56
N ARG A 204 -27.71 -32.08 18.42
CA ARG A 204 -27.47 -30.65 18.14
C ARG A 204 -27.02 -30.35 16.72
N ILE A 205 -26.39 -31.29 16.01
CA ILE A 205 -26.00 -31.11 14.59
C ILE A 205 -27.16 -30.58 13.74
N LYS A 206 -28.39 -31.08 13.98
CA LYS A 206 -29.60 -30.66 13.24
C LYS A 206 -30.23 -29.35 13.75
N ASN A 207 -30.00 -28.99 15.01
CA ASN A 207 -30.55 -27.82 15.69
C ASN A 207 -29.66 -27.51 16.91
N GLN A 208 -28.77 -26.53 16.77
CA GLN A 208 -27.82 -26.14 17.81
C GLN A 208 -28.51 -25.48 19.02
N CYS A 209 -29.72 -24.95 18.83
CA CYS A 209 -30.51 -24.20 19.80
C CYS A 209 -31.41 -25.09 20.68
N ARG A 210 -31.27 -26.42 20.58
CA ARG A 210 -32.16 -27.40 21.21
C ARG A 210 -32.25 -27.30 22.74
N ASP A 211 -31.14 -26.97 23.41
CA ASP A 211 -31.10 -26.71 24.85
C ASP A 211 -32.06 -25.59 25.29
N TYR A 212 -32.19 -24.56 24.44
CA TYR A 212 -33.06 -23.40 24.65
C TYR A 212 -34.50 -23.65 24.20
N LYS A 213 -34.83 -24.87 23.75
CA LYS A 213 -36.15 -25.26 23.21
C LYS A 213 -36.59 -24.43 21.99
N LEU A 214 -35.64 -23.88 21.24
CA LEU A 214 -35.87 -23.14 20.01
C LEU A 214 -35.65 -24.04 18.79
N ASP A 215 -36.43 -23.82 17.72
CA ASP A 215 -36.21 -24.44 16.41
C ASP A 215 -35.35 -23.52 15.55
N CYS A 216 -34.10 -23.91 15.29
CA CYS A 216 -33.17 -23.16 14.47
C CYS A 216 -32.57 -24.03 13.36
N ILE A 217 -32.20 -23.41 12.24
CA ILE A 217 -31.67 -24.15 11.09
C ILE A 217 -30.27 -24.70 11.38
N PRO A 218 -29.81 -25.74 10.66
CA PRO A 218 -28.46 -26.23 10.79
C PRO A 218 -27.41 -25.13 10.57
N PRO A 219 -26.28 -25.16 11.30
CA PRO A 219 -25.20 -24.21 11.15
C PRO A 219 -24.59 -24.29 9.74
N HIS A 220 -24.15 -23.15 9.24
CA HIS A 220 -23.61 -22.98 7.89
C HIS A 220 -22.67 -21.79 7.84
N GLY A 221 -21.58 -21.90 7.07
CA GLY A 221 -20.64 -20.79 6.87
C GLY A 221 -21.30 -19.62 6.15
N PHE A 222 -21.62 -19.80 4.86
CA PHE A 222 -22.31 -18.79 4.06
C PHE A 222 -23.33 -19.43 3.11
N ILE A 223 -24.52 -18.85 3.04
CA ILE A 223 -25.56 -19.19 2.07
C ILE A 223 -26.07 -17.91 1.39
N HIS A 224 -25.93 -17.85 0.08
CA HIS A 224 -26.61 -16.88 -0.76
C HIS A 224 -28.12 -17.21 -0.81
N ARG A 225 -29.00 -16.22 -0.59
CA ARG A 225 -30.46 -16.43 -0.54
C ARG A 225 -31.21 -15.74 -1.68
N LEU A 226 -30.71 -14.60 -2.14
CA LEU A 226 -31.35 -13.78 -3.16
C LEU A 226 -30.31 -13.03 -3.99
N SER A 227 -30.22 -13.36 -5.28
CA SER A 227 -29.48 -12.60 -6.29
C SER A 227 -30.06 -11.19 -6.44
N LEU A 228 -29.20 -10.23 -6.82
CA LEU A 228 -29.54 -8.82 -6.93
C LEU A 228 -30.74 -8.57 -7.87
N THR A 229 -31.86 -8.18 -7.27
CA THR A 229 -33.15 -7.96 -7.96
C THR A 229 -33.71 -6.58 -7.64
N SER A 230 -34.45 -5.98 -8.57
CA SER A 230 -35.24 -4.77 -8.32
C SER A 230 -36.58 -5.07 -7.63
N ASN A 231 -36.96 -6.35 -7.49
CA ASN A 231 -38.19 -6.76 -6.84
C ASN A 231 -38.06 -6.71 -5.30
N ILE A 232 -38.39 -5.55 -4.71
CA ILE A 232 -38.37 -5.35 -3.25
C ILE A 232 -39.32 -6.30 -2.50
N THR A 233 -40.45 -6.70 -3.11
CA THR A 233 -41.38 -7.67 -2.50
C THR A 233 -40.72 -9.04 -2.35
N GLN A 234 -39.94 -9.47 -3.34
CA GLN A 234 -39.15 -10.71 -3.25
C GLN A 234 -38.09 -10.63 -2.15
N PHE A 235 -37.41 -9.48 -1.99
CA PHE A 235 -36.48 -9.25 -0.89
C PHE A 235 -37.16 -9.40 0.48
N ILE A 236 -38.27 -8.69 0.71
CA ILE A 236 -39.04 -8.76 1.97
C ILE A 236 -39.54 -10.19 2.23
N GLN A 237 -39.99 -10.91 1.20
CA GLN A 237 -40.39 -12.32 1.32
C GLN A 237 -39.24 -13.29 1.64
N ILE A 238 -38.00 -12.97 1.27
CA ILE A 238 -36.83 -13.79 1.64
C ILE A 238 -36.38 -13.46 3.06
N VAL A 239 -36.32 -12.18 3.44
CA VAL A 239 -35.97 -11.75 4.80
C VAL A 239 -36.94 -12.32 5.84
N SER A 240 -38.25 -12.20 5.61
CA SER A 240 -39.29 -12.72 6.51
C SER A 240 -39.33 -14.25 6.65
N LYS A 241 -38.67 -14.99 5.74
CA LYS A 241 -38.51 -16.45 5.81
C LYS A 241 -37.20 -16.89 6.44
N GLN A 242 -36.30 -15.97 6.80
CA GLN A 242 -35.07 -16.35 7.48
C GLN A 242 -35.38 -16.87 8.89
N LYS A 243 -34.76 -17.99 9.22
CA LYS A 243 -34.73 -18.54 10.57
C LYS A 243 -33.33 -18.31 11.16
N ILE A 244 -33.27 -18.14 12.47
CA ILE A 244 -32.01 -18.16 13.20
C ILE A 244 -31.34 -19.54 13.13
N SER A 245 -30.05 -19.55 13.44
CA SER A 245 -29.14 -20.67 13.62
C SER A 245 -28.35 -20.42 14.93
N ALA A 246 -27.43 -21.32 15.30
CA ALA A 246 -26.44 -21.05 16.34
C ALA A 246 -25.12 -21.81 16.11
N ASN A 247 -24.10 -21.33 16.81
CA ASN A 247 -22.73 -21.79 17.00
C ASN A 247 -22.46 -21.92 18.52
N ILE A 248 -21.23 -22.28 18.91
CA ILE A 248 -20.82 -22.45 20.31
C ILE A 248 -20.03 -21.24 20.84
N ASP A 249 -19.05 -20.77 20.06
CA ASP A 249 -18.19 -19.67 20.42
C ASP A 249 -18.74 -18.31 19.95
N ASN A 250 -18.01 -17.24 20.23
CA ASN A 250 -18.48 -15.88 19.99
C ASN A 250 -18.10 -15.30 18.63
N PRO A 251 -16.94 -15.58 18.01
CA PRO A 251 -16.64 -15.04 16.69
C PRO A 251 -17.38 -15.79 15.59
N GLU A 252 -17.67 -15.10 14.48
CA GLU A 252 -18.47 -15.62 13.37
C GLU A 252 -17.67 -15.71 12.06
N GLY A 253 -18.17 -16.47 11.09
CA GLY A 253 -17.61 -16.65 9.75
C GLY A 253 -17.82 -15.47 8.78
N ALA A 254 -17.99 -14.25 9.30
CA ALA A 254 -18.45 -13.09 8.53
C ALA A 254 -17.54 -12.74 7.34
N PHE A 255 -16.22 -12.87 7.48
CA PHE A 255 -15.27 -12.59 6.40
C PHE A 255 -15.22 -13.64 5.29
N ASP A 256 -15.51 -14.92 5.57
CA ASP A 256 -15.72 -15.94 4.52
C ASP A 256 -16.92 -15.53 3.65
N ALA A 257 -18.01 -15.14 4.31
CA ALA A 257 -19.25 -14.73 3.66
C ALA A 257 -19.08 -13.44 2.83
N MET A 258 -18.33 -12.46 3.34
CA MET A 258 -18.03 -11.21 2.64
C MET A 258 -17.13 -11.43 1.42
N LEU A 259 -16.11 -12.29 1.55
CA LEU A 259 -15.26 -12.66 0.42
C LEU A 259 -16.07 -13.33 -0.69
N GLN A 260 -16.86 -14.37 -0.36
CA GLN A 260 -17.67 -15.09 -1.35
C GLN A 260 -18.68 -14.15 -2.04
N ALA A 261 -19.34 -13.27 -1.29
CA ALA A 261 -20.21 -12.25 -1.87
C ALA A 261 -19.48 -11.25 -2.80
N ALA A 262 -18.20 -10.96 -2.57
CA ALA A 262 -17.42 -10.06 -3.43
C ALA A 262 -16.91 -10.72 -4.72
N VAL A 263 -16.57 -12.01 -4.70
CA VAL A 263 -15.93 -12.72 -5.83
C VAL A 263 -16.92 -13.51 -6.72
N CYS A 264 -18.07 -13.94 -6.20
CA CYS A 264 -19.07 -14.71 -6.94
C CYS A 264 -19.99 -13.84 -7.81
N HIS A 265 -19.42 -13.07 -8.76
CA HIS A 265 -20.16 -12.09 -9.59
C HIS A 265 -21.43 -12.61 -10.23
N LYS A 266 -21.40 -13.84 -10.77
CA LYS A 266 -22.50 -14.41 -11.54
C LYS A 266 -23.68 -14.78 -10.65
N ASP A 267 -23.41 -15.40 -9.50
CA ASP A 267 -24.40 -15.94 -8.58
C ASP A 267 -25.07 -14.80 -7.79
N ILE A 268 -24.26 -13.86 -7.30
CA ILE A 268 -24.75 -12.65 -6.61
C ILE A 268 -25.48 -11.70 -7.58
N GLY A 269 -25.02 -11.62 -8.84
CA GLY A 269 -25.64 -10.82 -9.90
C GLY A 269 -25.16 -9.36 -9.99
N TRP A 270 -23.91 -9.09 -9.59
CA TRP A 270 -23.34 -7.73 -9.58
C TRP A 270 -23.30 -7.11 -10.98
N ARG A 271 -23.92 -5.93 -11.13
CA ARG A 271 -23.81 -5.12 -12.36
C ARG A 271 -22.40 -4.56 -12.55
N LYS A 272 -21.98 -4.36 -13.80
CA LYS A 272 -20.65 -3.79 -14.13
C LYS A 272 -20.65 -2.25 -14.03
N GLU A 273 -21.84 -1.68 -14.09
CA GLU A 273 -22.17 -0.27 -14.14
C GLU A 273 -22.63 0.33 -12.80
N ALA A 274 -23.06 -0.51 -11.87
CA ALA A 274 -23.57 -0.06 -10.58
C ALA A 274 -22.45 0.18 -9.57
N LYS A 275 -22.70 1.10 -8.64
CA LYS A 275 -21.97 1.13 -7.36
C LYS A 275 -22.37 -0.09 -6.55
N ARG A 276 -21.40 -0.80 -5.97
CA ARG A 276 -21.59 -2.08 -5.28
C ARG A 276 -21.33 -1.90 -3.78
N LEU A 277 -22.34 -2.12 -2.94
CA LEU A 277 -22.23 -1.98 -1.49
C LEU A 277 -22.69 -3.27 -0.79
N ILE A 278 -21.79 -3.92 -0.06
CA ILE A 278 -22.14 -4.96 0.91
C ILE A 278 -22.42 -4.28 2.25
N ILE A 279 -23.59 -4.56 2.82
CA ILE A 279 -23.95 -4.19 4.19
C ILE A 279 -23.81 -5.45 5.04
N LEU A 280 -22.72 -5.56 5.80
CA LEU A 280 -22.47 -6.67 6.72
C LEU A 280 -23.09 -6.33 8.07
N MET A 281 -24.04 -7.14 8.54
CA MET A 281 -24.74 -6.94 9.81
C MET A 281 -24.43 -8.06 10.80
N THR A 282 -23.96 -7.71 12.00
CA THR A 282 -23.64 -8.65 13.10
C THR A 282 -23.59 -7.93 14.45
N ASP A 283 -23.69 -8.67 15.55
CA ASP A 283 -23.40 -8.17 16.91
C ASP A 283 -22.08 -8.73 17.51
N GLN A 284 -21.35 -9.56 16.75
CA GLN A 284 -20.11 -10.24 17.16
C GLN A 284 -18.90 -9.91 16.27
N THR A 285 -17.70 -10.28 16.75
CA THR A 285 -16.44 -10.24 15.98
C THR A 285 -16.41 -11.32 14.89
N SER A 286 -15.57 -11.18 13.86
CA SER A 286 -15.35 -12.25 12.87
C SER A 286 -14.08 -13.03 13.18
N HIS A 287 -14.07 -14.32 12.84
CA HIS A 287 -12.84 -15.10 12.76
C HIS A 287 -11.87 -14.56 11.71
N LEU A 288 -10.57 -14.78 11.95
CA LEU A 288 -9.46 -14.41 11.07
C LEU A 288 -8.78 -15.66 10.48
N ALA A 289 -7.95 -15.45 9.46
CA ALA A 289 -7.04 -16.50 8.97
C ALA A 289 -6.21 -17.10 10.13
N LEU A 290 -5.86 -18.38 10.02
CA LEU A 290 -5.25 -19.23 11.07
C LEU A 290 -6.16 -19.64 12.25
N ASP A 291 -7.31 -19.00 12.52
CA ASP A 291 -8.23 -19.45 13.59
C ASP A 291 -8.75 -20.88 13.31
N SER A 292 -9.01 -21.15 12.02
CA SER A 292 -9.49 -22.43 11.47
C SER A 292 -8.55 -23.61 11.70
N LYS A 293 -7.29 -23.34 12.09
CA LYS A 293 -6.34 -24.36 12.54
C LYS A 293 -6.85 -25.13 13.76
N LEU A 294 -7.67 -24.51 14.62
CA LEU A 294 -8.32 -25.16 15.76
C LEU A 294 -9.32 -26.25 15.32
N ALA A 295 -9.94 -26.09 14.15
CA ALA A 295 -10.81 -27.07 13.52
C ALA A 295 -10.07 -28.07 12.61
N GLY A 296 -8.73 -28.06 12.60
CA GLY A 296 -7.91 -28.88 11.70
C GLY A 296 -7.88 -28.39 10.25
N ILE A 297 -8.45 -27.22 9.95
CA ILE A 297 -8.45 -26.63 8.61
C ILE A 297 -7.20 -25.77 8.45
N VAL A 298 -6.29 -26.22 7.59
CA VAL A 298 -4.97 -25.59 7.35
C VAL A 298 -4.72 -25.23 5.88
N THR A 299 -5.73 -25.34 5.02
CA THR A 299 -5.64 -24.95 3.60
C THR A 299 -5.90 -23.45 3.49
N PRO A 300 -4.92 -22.60 3.12
CA PRO A 300 -5.12 -21.16 3.05
C PRO A 300 -6.25 -20.77 2.09
N ASN A 301 -6.92 -19.66 2.38
CA ASN A 301 -7.98 -19.16 1.51
C ASN A 301 -7.41 -18.71 0.15
N ASP A 302 -8.01 -19.17 -0.95
CA ASP A 302 -7.53 -18.91 -2.32
C ASP A 302 -8.12 -17.62 -2.93
N GLY A 303 -9.09 -17.01 -2.26
CA GLY A 303 -9.75 -15.79 -2.72
C GLY A 303 -10.61 -15.99 -3.98
N ASN A 304 -11.08 -17.22 -4.27
CA ASN A 304 -11.92 -17.54 -5.42
C ASN A 304 -13.38 -17.83 -5.02
N CYS A 305 -14.27 -17.91 -6.01
CA CYS A 305 -15.68 -18.25 -5.79
C CYS A 305 -15.86 -19.77 -5.65
N HIS A 306 -16.52 -20.20 -4.57
CA HIS A 306 -16.83 -21.60 -4.26
C HIS A 306 -18.29 -21.80 -3.83
N LEU A 307 -19.20 -20.99 -4.39
CA LEU A 307 -20.63 -21.22 -4.28
C LEU A 307 -21.07 -22.36 -5.19
N LYS A 308 -21.82 -23.31 -4.64
CA LYS A 308 -22.56 -24.32 -5.40
C LYS A 308 -23.96 -24.45 -4.78
N ASP A 309 -24.99 -24.45 -5.62
CA ASP A 309 -26.39 -24.49 -5.17
C ASP A 309 -26.69 -23.40 -4.11
N ASN A 310 -26.06 -22.23 -4.29
CA ASN A 310 -26.06 -21.06 -3.39
C ASN A 310 -25.36 -21.24 -2.02
N VAL A 311 -24.69 -22.35 -1.76
CA VAL A 311 -23.97 -22.61 -0.49
C VAL A 311 -22.45 -22.55 -0.70
N TYR A 312 -21.72 -21.97 0.27
CA TYR A 312 -20.26 -21.98 0.27
C TYR A 312 -19.72 -23.38 0.61
N THR A 313 -19.19 -24.07 -0.39
CA THR A 313 -18.80 -25.49 -0.26
C THR A 313 -17.46 -25.72 0.43
N ARG A 314 -16.56 -24.72 0.45
CA ARG A 314 -15.22 -24.82 1.05
C ARG A 314 -15.15 -24.38 2.51
N ALA A 315 -16.31 -24.14 3.14
CA ALA A 315 -16.38 -23.69 4.54
C ALA A 315 -15.64 -24.63 5.51
N THR A 316 -15.62 -25.93 5.25
CA THR A 316 -15.08 -26.99 6.12
C THR A 316 -13.67 -27.45 5.76
N ASP A 317 -13.04 -26.91 4.71
CA ASP A 317 -11.72 -27.36 4.23
C ASP A 317 -10.78 -26.23 3.75
N MET A 318 -11.21 -24.97 3.87
CA MET A 318 -10.44 -23.76 3.57
C MET A 318 -10.48 -22.78 4.75
N GLU A 319 -9.35 -22.13 5.07
CA GLU A 319 -9.27 -21.14 6.14
C GLU A 319 -10.17 -19.91 5.88
N HIS A 320 -10.48 -19.16 6.93
CA HIS A 320 -11.02 -17.80 6.76
C HIS A 320 -10.00 -16.93 6.00
N PRO A 321 -10.45 -15.93 5.22
CA PRO A 321 -9.52 -15.07 4.49
C PRO A 321 -8.70 -14.18 5.43
N SER A 322 -7.46 -13.90 5.03
CA SER A 322 -6.68 -12.85 5.68
C SER A 322 -7.25 -11.48 5.31
N LEU A 323 -7.08 -10.48 6.19
CA LEU A 323 -7.56 -9.11 5.95
C LEU A 323 -6.97 -8.51 4.67
N GLY A 324 -5.70 -8.83 4.35
CA GLY A 324 -5.06 -8.42 3.10
C GLY A 324 -5.71 -9.04 1.86
N LEU A 325 -6.04 -10.34 1.90
CA LEU A 325 -6.75 -11.02 0.82
C LEU A 325 -8.17 -10.46 0.63
N LEU A 326 -8.91 -10.27 1.74
CA LEU A 326 -10.25 -9.69 1.70
C LEU A 326 -10.22 -8.26 1.14
N GLY A 327 -9.34 -7.39 1.67
CA GLY A 327 -9.18 -6.02 1.20
C GLY A 327 -8.79 -5.95 -0.28
N GLN A 328 -7.86 -6.80 -0.73
CA GLN A 328 -7.52 -6.90 -2.15
C GLN A 328 -8.74 -7.29 -3.00
N ARG A 329 -9.48 -8.34 -2.61
CA ARG A 329 -10.64 -8.81 -3.37
C ARG A 329 -11.80 -7.80 -3.36
N LEU A 330 -11.99 -7.02 -2.31
CA LEU A 330 -12.97 -5.93 -2.32
C LEU A 330 -12.59 -4.84 -3.33
N VAL A 331 -11.32 -4.43 -3.37
CA VAL A 331 -10.79 -3.43 -4.31
C VAL A 331 -10.81 -3.93 -5.76
N ASP A 332 -10.31 -5.14 -6.03
CA ASP A 332 -10.27 -5.77 -7.36
C ASP A 332 -11.68 -5.85 -8.00
N ASN A 333 -12.69 -6.08 -7.16
CA ASN A 333 -14.08 -6.29 -7.58
C ASN A 333 -14.96 -5.04 -7.43
N HIS A 334 -14.39 -3.88 -7.06
CA HIS A 334 -15.10 -2.60 -6.86
C HIS A 334 -16.25 -2.68 -5.85
N VAL A 335 -16.12 -3.54 -4.84
CA VAL A 335 -17.12 -3.76 -3.80
C VAL A 335 -16.74 -2.98 -2.56
N TYR A 336 -17.62 -2.07 -2.14
CA TYR A 336 -17.45 -1.31 -0.91
C TYR A 336 -18.13 -2.01 0.26
N GLY A 337 -17.52 -1.95 1.43
CA GLY A 337 -18.00 -2.61 2.65
C GLY A 337 -18.57 -1.62 3.66
N MET A 338 -19.75 -1.91 4.19
CA MET A 338 -20.30 -1.25 5.37
C MET A 338 -20.50 -2.29 6.47
N PHE A 339 -19.65 -2.27 7.48
CA PHE A 339 -19.82 -3.05 8.70
C PHE A 339 -20.81 -2.33 9.61
N ALA A 340 -22.08 -2.75 9.55
CA ALA A 340 -23.10 -2.37 10.50
C ALA A 340 -22.99 -3.30 11.72
N VAL A 341 -22.41 -2.81 12.81
CA VAL A 341 -22.08 -3.63 13.98
C VAL A 341 -22.82 -3.15 15.24
N GLN A 342 -23.40 -4.08 15.99
CA GLN A 342 -24.08 -3.79 17.25
C GLN A 342 -23.14 -3.94 18.47
N GLY A 343 -23.51 -3.31 19.58
CA GLY A 343 -22.91 -3.62 20.89
C GLY A 343 -21.44 -3.22 21.05
N LYS A 344 -20.61 -4.17 21.53
CA LYS A 344 -19.18 -3.96 21.83
C LYS A 344 -18.24 -4.37 20.69
N ALA A 345 -18.69 -5.22 19.77
CA ALA A 345 -17.87 -5.65 18.62
C ALA A 345 -17.52 -4.49 17.67
N PHE A 346 -18.27 -3.39 17.70
CA PHE A 346 -18.05 -2.21 16.85
C PHE A 346 -16.60 -1.68 16.88
N ASP A 347 -16.00 -1.56 18.06
CA ASP A 347 -14.64 -1.00 18.18
C ASP A 347 -13.59 -1.93 17.54
N TRP A 348 -13.79 -3.25 17.59
CA TRP A 348 -12.95 -4.22 16.89
C TRP A 348 -12.98 -4.01 15.37
N TYR A 349 -14.17 -3.90 14.75
CA TYR A 349 -14.25 -3.60 13.30
C TYR A 349 -13.67 -2.23 12.95
N LYS A 350 -13.84 -1.23 13.82
CA LYS A 350 -13.28 0.11 13.63
C LYS A 350 -11.75 0.08 13.55
N ASP A 351 -11.10 -0.73 14.39
CA ASP A 351 -9.64 -0.86 14.41
C ASP A 351 -9.09 -1.60 13.17
N LEU A 352 -9.92 -2.40 12.47
CA LEU A 352 -9.56 -3.05 11.21
C LEU A 352 -9.63 -2.12 9.97
N MET A 353 -10.25 -0.94 10.08
CA MET A 353 -10.50 -0.06 8.93
C MET A 353 -9.23 0.36 8.15
N PRO A 354 -8.07 0.62 8.78
CA PRO A 354 -6.83 0.92 8.04
C PRO A 354 -6.32 -0.24 7.15
N LEU A 355 -6.77 -1.47 7.42
CA LEU A 355 -6.37 -2.69 6.70
C LEU A 355 -7.35 -3.09 5.59
N LEU A 356 -8.55 -2.51 5.58
CA LEU A 356 -9.65 -2.84 4.67
C LEU A 356 -10.07 -1.59 3.87
N PRO A 357 -9.30 -1.18 2.83
CA PRO A 357 -9.62 -0.01 2.02
C PRO A 357 -10.98 -0.15 1.33
N GLY A 358 -11.72 0.96 1.22
CA GLY A 358 -13.09 0.95 0.67
C GLY A 358 -14.15 0.41 1.64
N THR A 359 -13.82 0.24 2.93
CA THR A 359 -14.78 -0.15 3.96
C THR A 359 -15.03 0.93 5.01
N THR A 360 -16.18 0.85 5.69
CA THR A 360 -16.56 1.73 6.80
C THR A 360 -17.23 0.93 7.92
N ALA A 361 -16.94 1.27 9.18
CA ALA A 361 -17.63 0.73 10.34
C ALA A 361 -18.67 1.73 10.87
N LYS A 362 -19.89 1.26 11.13
CA LYS A 362 -21.01 2.04 11.64
C LYS A 362 -21.71 1.27 12.76
N LYS A 363 -21.94 1.93 13.89
CA LYS A 363 -22.63 1.32 15.04
C LYS A 363 -24.14 1.43 14.86
N PHE A 364 -24.86 0.30 14.84
CA PHE A 364 -26.32 0.31 14.82
C PHE A 364 -26.90 0.01 16.21
N ASP A 365 -28.10 0.54 16.47
CA ASP A 365 -28.80 0.37 17.75
C ASP A 365 -29.41 -1.02 17.87
N VAL A 366 -29.69 -1.50 19.10
CA VAL A 366 -30.38 -2.79 19.35
C VAL A 366 -31.78 -2.85 18.69
N THR A 367 -32.35 -1.69 18.34
CA THR A 367 -33.60 -1.56 17.59
C THR A 367 -33.42 -1.54 16.08
N ALA A 368 -32.18 -1.47 15.58
CA ALA A 368 -31.79 -1.24 14.19
C ALA A 368 -32.46 -0.01 13.52
N SER A 369 -33.08 0.87 14.30
CA SER A 369 -33.84 2.05 13.83
C SER A 369 -32.98 3.09 13.11
N ASN A 370 -31.68 3.15 13.41
CA ASN A 370 -30.75 4.09 12.78
C ASN A 370 -30.17 3.58 11.45
N ILE A 371 -30.26 2.28 11.14
CA ILE A 371 -29.54 1.66 10.01
C ILE A 371 -29.83 2.32 8.66
N ASN A 372 -31.08 2.76 8.44
CA ASN A 372 -31.48 3.44 7.22
C ASN A 372 -30.70 4.74 6.98
N ASN A 373 -30.39 5.48 8.04
CA ASN A 373 -29.58 6.69 7.96
C ASN A 373 -28.09 6.35 7.78
N LEU A 374 -27.61 5.30 8.46
CA LEU A 374 -26.23 4.82 8.33
C LEU A 374 -25.91 4.35 6.90
N VAL A 375 -26.85 3.66 6.23
CA VAL A 375 -26.68 3.24 4.82
C VAL A 375 -26.70 4.45 3.88
N VAL A 376 -27.57 5.44 4.11
CA VAL A 376 -27.57 6.70 3.35
C VAL A 376 -26.25 7.47 3.51
N GLU A 377 -25.66 7.49 4.72
CA GLU A 377 -24.34 8.07 4.95
C GLU A 377 -23.22 7.29 4.24
N ALA A 378 -23.22 5.96 4.34
CA ALA A 378 -22.24 5.11 3.67
C ALA A 378 -22.32 5.25 2.14
N TYR A 379 -23.53 5.30 1.57
CA TYR A 379 -23.74 5.61 0.16
C TYR A 379 -23.22 6.99 -0.20
N LYS A 380 -23.52 8.03 0.60
CA LYS A 380 -23.02 9.41 0.36
C LYS A 380 -21.49 9.48 0.36
N ALA A 381 -20.81 8.73 1.24
CA ALA A 381 -19.36 8.63 1.25
C ALA A 381 -18.82 7.90 0.00
N LEU A 382 -19.45 6.77 -0.36
CA LEU A 382 -19.15 5.99 -1.57
C LEU A 382 -19.25 6.82 -2.88
N VAL A 383 -20.28 7.67 -3.00
CA VAL A 383 -20.46 8.50 -4.21
C VAL A 383 -19.68 9.82 -4.17
N SER A 384 -19.10 10.21 -3.03
CA SER A 384 -18.27 11.43 -2.92
C SER A 384 -16.78 11.16 -3.17
N GLU A 385 -16.38 9.89 -3.28
CA GLU A 385 -15.03 9.48 -3.66
C GLU A 385 -14.87 9.39 -5.19
N MET A 386 -13.87 10.06 -5.73
CA MET A 386 -13.47 9.96 -7.15
C MET A 386 -11.99 9.59 -7.28
N LYS A 387 -11.75 8.40 -7.83
CA LYS A 387 -10.43 7.81 -8.11
C LYS A 387 -10.39 7.29 -9.54
N ILE A 388 -9.20 7.31 -10.16
CA ILE A 388 -8.95 6.72 -11.48
C ILE A 388 -8.19 5.42 -11.32
N GLN A 389 -8.64 4.36 -12.00
CA GLN A 389 -7.92 3.10 -12.12
C GLN A 389 -7.34 2.96 -13.54
N VAL A 390 -6.11 2.43 -13.61
CA VAL A 390 -5.40 2.15 -14.86
C VAL A 390 -5.58 0.68 -15.21
N TYR A 391 -6.01 0.41 -16.44
CA TYR A 391 -6.17 -0.92 -17.02
C TYR A 391 -5.23 -1.08 -18.22
N ASN A 392 -4.79 -2.33 -18.46
CA ASN A 392 -3.80 -2.68 -19.47
C ASN A 392 -2.48 -1.87 -19.32
N PRO A 393 -1.80 -1.91 -18.15
CA PRO A 393 -0.47 -1.31 -18.00
C PRO A 393 0.52 -1.96 -18.98
N MET A 394 1.48 -1.18 -19.47
CA MET A 394 2.44 -1.62 -20.49
C MET A 394 3.88 -1.49 -19.99
N LYS A 395 4.71 -2.52 -20.20
CA LYS A 395 6.14 -2.47 -19.87
C LYS A 395 6.82 -1.31 -20.63
N GLY A 396 7.70 -0.58 -19.94
CA GLY A 396 8.40 0.59 -20.49
C GLY A 396 7.54 1.86 -20.64
N ILE A 397 6.31 1.86 -20.12
CA ILE A 397 5.44 3.04 -20.09
C ILE A 397 4.87 3.23 -18.68
N SER A 398 5.29 4.30 -18.01
CA SER A 398 4.78 4.69 -16.71
C SER A 398 3.65 5.74 -16.83
N VAL A 399 2.57 5.56 -16.06
CA VAL A 399 1.42 6.47 -16.01
C VAL A 399 1.30 7.03 -14.59
N ASN A 400 1.46 8.34 -14.45
CA ASN A 400 1.31 9.04 -13.18
C ASN A 400 0.05 9.93 -13.24
N ILE A 401 -0.77 9.89 -12.20
CA ILE A 401 -2.04 10.61 -12.12
C ILE A 401 -1.99 11.54 -10.92
N THR A 402 -2.28 12.82 -11.12
CA THR A 402 -2.47 13.80 -10.04
C THR A 402 -3.91 14.29 -10.08
N ALA A 403 -4.66 14.02 -9.02
CA ALA A 403 -6.00 14.55 -8.82
C ALA A 403 -5.93 16.01 -8.35
N ILE A 404 -6.82 16.84 -8.89
CA ILE A 404 -7.03 18.25 -8.52
C ILE A 404 -8.51 18.36 -8.16
N CYS A 405 -8.78 18.54 -6.87
CA CYS A 405 -10.12 18.46 -6.29
C CYS A 405 -10.82 19.82 -6.27
N PRO A 406 -12.14 19.89 -6.02
CA PRO A 406 -12.91 21.13 -6.14
C PRO A 406 -12.53 22.23 -5.13
N ASP A 407 -11.88 21.85 -4.04
CA ASP A 407 -11.30 22.74 -3.02
C ASP A 407 -9.91 23.29 -3.41
N GLY A 408 -9.35 22.85 -4.54
CA GLY A 408 -8.02 23.22 -5.02
C GLY A 408 -6.87 22.35 -4.49
N SER A 409 -7.17 21.35 -3.64
CA SER A 409 -6.17 20.38 -3.17
C SER A 409 -5.63 19.53 -4.33
N ARG A 410 -4.40 19.01 -4.14
CA ARG A 410 -3.69 18.20 -5.14
C ARG A 410 -3.16 16.93 -4.50
N HIS A 411 -3.61 15.80 -5.03
CA HIS A 411 -3.26 14.46 -4.55
C HIS A 411 -2.59 13.66 -5.66
N SER A 412 -1.37 13.19 -5.42
CA SER A 412 -0.61 12.38 -6.38
C SER A 412 -0.82 10.88 -6.14
N GLY A 413 -1.03 10.12 -7.21
CA GLY A 413 -1.20 8.67 -7.15
C GLY A 413 -2.64 8.25 -6.84
N VAL A 414 -2.81 7.33 -5.88
CA VAL A 414 -4.05 6.55 -5.68
C VAL A 414 -5.10 7.21 -4.76
N GLU A 415 -4.76 8.30 -4.07
CA GLU A 415 -5.65 8.97 -3.11
C GLU A 415 -6.92 9.54 -3.79
N GLY A 416 -6.80 10.13 -4.98
CA GLY A 416 -7.94 10.71 -5.70
C GLY A 416 -8.50 11.95 -5.02
N CYS A 417 -9.84 12.11 -5.05
CA CYS A 417 -10.56 13.16 -4.36
C CYS A 417 -11.68 12.59 -3.47
N HIS A 418 -11.88 13.19 -2.32
CA HIS A 418 -12.95 12.86 -1.36
C HIS A 418 -13.95 14.01 -1.23
N ASN A 419 -15.14 13.73 -0.69
CA ASN A 419 -16.19 14.72 -0.39
C ASN A 419 -16.70 15.52 -1.61
N VAL A 420 -16.59 14.95 -2.82
CA VAL A 420 -17.04 15.57 -4.07
C VAL A 420 -18.58 15.62 -4.12
N LYS A 421 -19.14 16.81 -4.36
CA LYS A 421 -20.59 17.06 -4.40
C LYS A 421 -21.17 16.74 -5.78
N ASN A 422 -22.51 16.79 -5.90
CA ASN A 422 -23.17 16.70 -7.20
C ASN A 422 -22.77 17.89 -8.08
N ASN A 423 -22.59 17.66 -9.39
CA ASN A 423 -22.12 18.64 -10.39
C ASN A 423 -20.72 19.25 -10.19
N ASP A 424 -19.99 18.87 -9.13
CA ASP A 424 -18.57 19.20 -9.01
C ASP A 424 -17.77 18.57 -10.16
N LYS A 425 -16.75 19.30 -10.63
CA LYS A 425 -15.84 18.86 -11.68
C LYS A 425 -14.48 18.57 -11.05
N VAL A 426 -14.04 17.31 -11.13
CA VAL A 426 -12.69 16.91 -10.72
C VAL A 426 -11.80 16.84 -11.95
N LEU A 427 -10.57 17.30 -11.80
CA LEU A 427 -9.58 17.37 -12.85
C LEU A 427 -8.43 16.43 -12.49
N PHE A 428 -8.13 15.47 -13.35
CA PHE A 428 -6.97 14.58 -13.21
C PHE A 428 -5.93 14.98 -14.25
N ASN A 429 -4.75 15.42 -13.79
CA ASN A 429 -3.59 15.59 -14.65
C ASN A 429 -2.92 14.23 -14.84
N VAL A 430 -3.05 13.66 -16.04
CA VAL A 430 -2.47 12.36 -16.41
C VAL A 430 -1.17 12.63 -17.14
N THR A 431 -0.05 12.16 -16.59
CA THR A 431 1.26 12.17 -17.23
C THR A 431 1.63 10.76 -17.69
N ILE A 432 2.03 10.63 -18.95
CA ILE A 432 2.51 9.38 -19.54
C ILE A 432 3.98 9.58 -19.88
N THR A 433 4.83 8.70 -19.39
CA THR A 433 6.28 8.68 -19.68
C THR A 433 6.61 7.37 -20.38
N MET A 434 7.50 7.42 -21.38
CA MET A 434 8.07 6.23 -22.01
C MET A 434 9.52 6.07 -21.56
N ASP A 435 9.79 4.99 -20.84
CA ASP A 435 11.06 4.81 -20.12
C ASP A 435 12.13 4.23 -21.06
N ASN A 436 11.79 3.24 -21.89
CA ASN A 436 12.69 2.64 -22.88
C ASN A 436 11.93 2.13 -24.14
N CYS A 437 12.66 1.62 -25.12
CA CYS A 437 12.13 1.05 -26.37
C CYS A 437 11.98 -0.48 -26.35
N ASP A 438 12.05 -1.10 -25.17
CA ASP A 438 12.32 -2.53 -25.01
C ASP A 438 11.02 -3.37 -24.87
N VAL A 439 10.26 -3.49 -25.97
CA VAL A 439 9.11 -4.41 -26.07
C VAL A 439 8.77 -4.81 -27.51
N ASP A 440 9.11 -6.05 -27.88
CA ASP A 440 8.41 -6.80 -28.92
C ASP A 440 7.01 -7.22 -28.42
N GLY A 441 6.01 -7.15 -29.30
CA GLY A 441 4.69 -7.78 -29.11
C GLY A 441 3.83 -7.25 -27.94
N GLY A 442 2.72 -6.58 -28.25
CA GLY A 442 1.74 -6.24 -27.21
C GLY A 442 0.60 -5.35 -27.68
N HIS A 443 -0.34 -5.08 -26.77
CA HIS A 443 -1.39 -4.09 -27.00
C HIS A 443 -0.79 -2.69 -27.19
N ASN A 444 -1.48 -1.83 -27.94
CA ASN A 444 -1.06 -0.46 -28.22
C ASN A 444 -1.92 0.59 -27.49
N TYR A 445 -2.61 0.20 -26.42
CA TYR A 445 -3.51 1.09 -25.67
C TYR A 445 -3.55 0.81 -24.17
N ILE A 446 -3.69 1.89 -23.40
CA ILE A 446 -4.01 1.89 -21.97
C ILE A 446 -5.47 2.36 -21.82
N ILE A 447 -6.19 1.87 -20.81
CA ILE A 447 -7.53 2.36 -20.49
C ILE A 447 -7.50 3.01 -19.10
N LEU A 448 -8.02 4.24 -18.98
CA LEU A 448 -8.32 4.86 -17.69
C LEU A 448 -9.82 4.77 -17.41
N LYS A 449 -10.19 4.35 -16.21
CA LYS A 449 -11.59 4.25 -15.79
C LYS A 449 -11.76 4.87 -14.39
N PRO A 450 -12.61 5.89 -14.22
CA PRO A 450 -13.00 6.34 -12.88
C PRO A 450 -13.80 5.26 -12.15
N ILE A 451 -13.56 5.07 -10.85
CA ILE A 451 -14.16 3.97 -10.09
C ILE A 451 -15.69 4.13 -9.98
N GLY A 452 -16.42 3.18 -10.55
CA GLY A 452 -17.89 3.21 -10.63
C GLY A 452 -18.47 4.18 -11.66
N PHE A 453 -17.75 4.41 -12.77
CA PHE A 453 -18.25 5.06 -13.98
C PHE A 453 -18.24 4.06 -15.15
N ASN A 454 -19.15 4.22 -16.12
CA ASN A 454 -19.20 3.36 -17.32
C ASN A 454 -18.23 3.79 -18.41
N GLU A 455 -18.13 5.10 -18.61
CA GLU A 455 -17.22 5.70 -19.57
C GLU A 455 -15.77 5.40 -19.19
N THR A 456 -14.92 5.33 -20.21
CA THR A 456 -13.48 5.11 -20.06
C THR A 456 -12.71 6.01 -21.02
N VAL A 457 -11.48 6.32 -20.69
CA VAL A 457 -10.54 6.99 -21.60
C VAL A 457 -9.69 5.92 -22.26
N LYS A 458 -9.72 5.85 -23.59
CA LYS A 458 -8.78 5.03 -24.35
C LYS A 458 -7.56 5.87 -24.74
N ILE A 459 -6.39 5.46 -24.27
CA ILE A 459 -5.11 6.09 -24.62
C ILE A 459 -4.42 5.18 -25.62
N LYS A 460 -4.40 5.54 -26.90
CA LYS A 460 -3.60 4.86 -27.95
C LYS A 460 -2.17 5.37 -27.87
N ILE A 461 -1.19 4.46 -27.87
CA ILE A 461 0.23 4.82 -27.77
C ILE A 461 0.99 4.33 -28.99
N HIS A 462 1.60 5.27 -29.70
CA HIS A 462 2.54 5.04 -30.79
C HIS A 462 3.97 5.25 -30.29
N ARG A 463 4.73 4.16 -30.21
CA ARG A 463 6.15 4.17 -29.83
C ARG A 463 7.00 4.43 -31.07
N THR A 464 7.89 5.42 -31.03
CA THR A 464 8.82 5.72 -32.13
C THR A 464 10.24 5.38 -31.69
N CYS A 465 10.70 4.20 -32.07
CA CYS A 465 12.00 3.64 -31.68
C CYS A 465 13.01 3.56 -32.82
N THR A 466 12.56 3.65 -34.06
CA THR A 466 13.39 3.51 -35.27
C THR A 466 13.38 4.81 -36.09
N CYS A 467 14.51 5.14 -36.70
CA CYS A 467 14.61 6.29 -37.61
C CYS A 467 13.88 6.04 -38.94
N GLN A 468 13.37 7.10 -39.58
CA GLN A 468 12.50 6.95 -40.77
C GLN A 468 13.28 6.68 -42.07
N CYS A 469 14.61 6.69 -42.00
CA CYS A 469 15.56 6.31 -43.05
C CYS A 469 15.32 4.91 -43.65
N ASN A 470 14.74 3.99 -42.87
CA ASN A 470 14.48 2.62 -43.33
C ASN A 470 13.15 2.48 -44.09
N SER A 471 12.42 3.57 -44.36
CA SER A 471 11.20 3.52 -45.17
C SER A 471 11.51 3.58 -46.68
N PRO A 472 10.88 2.72 -47.51
CA PRO A 472 11.18 2.64 -48.95
C PRO A 472 10.82 3.91 -49.74
N LEU A 473 10.10 4.85 -49.12
CA LEU A 473 9.70 6.11 -49.74
C LEU A 473 10.81 7.18 -49.74
N ARG A 474 11.79 7.13 -48.82
CA ARG A 474 12.90 8.11 -48.76
C ARG A 474 14.20 7.65 -49.43
N GLN A 475 14.37 6.35 -49.66
CA GLN A 475 15.56 5.77 -50.32
C GLN A 475 15.81 6.26 -51.76
N LYS A 476 14.83 6.90 -52.42
CA LYS A 476 14.97 7.39 -53.80
C LYS A 476 15.55 8.80 -53.94
N GLU A 477 15.59 9.61 -52.88
CA GLU A 477 16.11 10.99 -52.95
C GLU A 477 17.31 11.24 -52.03
N HIS A 478 17.49 10.47 -50.96
CA HIS A 478 18.59 10.65 -50.03
C HIS A 478 19.20 9.31 -49.63
N LYS A 479 20.52 9.17 -49.82
CA LYS A 479 21.27 7.95 -49.55
C LYS A 479 21.52 7.85 -48.04
N CYS A 480 20.61 7.20 -47.32
CA CYS A 480 20.84 6.96 -45.90
C CYS A 480 22.05 6.04 -45.72
N ILE A 481 23.11 6.54 -45.10
CA ILE A 481 24.27 5.74 -44.68
C ILE A 481 23.77 4.74 -43.63
N THR A 482 23.48 3.53 -44.10
CA THR A 482 23.09 2.38 -43.28
C THR A 482 24.09 1.27 -43.57
N GLU A 483 24.97 1.07 -42.59
CA GLU A 483 25.77 -0.15 -42.36
C GLU A 483 26.44 -0.83 -43.56
N VAL A 484 27.61 -0.32 -43.95
CA VAL A 484 28.72 -1.19 -44.40
C VAL A 484 30.03 -0.66 -43.79
N HIS A 485 30.62 -1.40 -42.85
CA HIS A 485 32.02 -1.18 -42.47
C HIS A 485 32.92 -2.00 -43.40
N PRO A 486 33.92 -1.41 -44.06
CA PRO A 486 35.03 -2.15 -44.66
C PRO A 486 35.86 -2.86 -43.57
N ASP A 487 36.56 -3.93 -43.96
CA ASP A 487 37.65 -4.59 -43.21
C ASP A 487 37.34 -5.46 -41.98
N CYS A 488 36.22 -6.18 -41.96
CA CYS A 488 36.12 -7.44 -41.19
C CYS A 488 35.06 -8.38 -41.85
N PRO A 489 35.45 -9.33 -42.73
CA PRO A 489 34.49 -10.20 -43.42
C PRO A 489 33.88 -11.20 -42.42
N GLY A 490 32.60 -11.00 -42.10
CA GLY A 490 31.93 -11.74 -41.04
C GLY A 490 31.67 -13.21 -41.38
N VAL A 491 32.05 -14.10 -40.45
CA VAL A 491 31.41 -15.41 -40.28
C VAL A 491 30.62 -15.36 -38.97
N PRO A 492 29.31 -15.63 -38.96
CA PRO A 492 28.57 -15.79 -37.71
C PRO A 492 28.90 -17.17 -37.12
N CYS A 493 29.79 -17.23 -36.13
CA CYS A 493 29.99 -18.43 -35.31
C CYS A 493 28.70 -18.74 -34.54
N ARG A 494 27.80 -19.56 -35.11
CA ARG A 494 26.51 -19.90 -34.48
C ARG A 494 26.55 -21.14 -33.59
N ASP A 495 27.56 -22.01 -33.74
CA ASP A 495 27.67 -23.28 -33.03
C ASP A 495 29.11 -23.57 -32.54
N GLY A 496 29.47 -23.01 -31.38
CA GLY A 496 30.40 -23.61 -30.39
C GLY A 496 31.85 -23.97 -30.74
N ASN A 497 32.29 -23.96 -32.00
CA ASN A 497 33.62 -24.39 -32.43
C ASN A 497 34.14 -23.51 -33.58
N CYS A 498 34.84 -22.43 -33.24
CA CYS A 498 35.63 -21.66 -34.20
C CYS A 498 37.12 -21.89 -33.91
N SER A 499 37.73 -22.82 -34.66
CA SER A 499 39.13 -23.23 -34.48
C SER A 499 40.10 -22.09 -34.79
N SER A 500 41.11 -21.92 -33.94
CA SER A 500 42.09 -20.83 -34.05
C SER A 500 43.02 -20.97 -35.26
N GLY A 501 42.85 -20.09 -36.25
CA GLY A 501 43.72 -19.95 -37.42
C GLY A 501 44.05 -18.48 -37.75
N GLU A 502 45.33 -18.12 -37.64
CA GLU A 502 46.02 -17.05 -38.38
C GLU A 502 45.51 -15.58 -38.37
N TYR A 503 44.99 -15.04 -37.25
CA TYR A 503 44.89 -13.57 -37.08
C TYR A 503 45.41 -13.05 -35.73
N ALA A 504 46.63 -13.46 -35.37
CA ALA A 504 47.27 -13.15 -34.07
C ALA A 504 47.97 -11.77 -33.97
N HIS A 505 47.62 -10.78 -34.80
CA HIS A 505 48.37 -9.51 -34.91
C HIS A 505 47.73 -8.26 -34.26
N LEU A 506 46.61 -8.39 -33.53
CA LEU A 506 45.94 -7.26 -32.84
C LEU A 506 45.62 -7.49 -31.35
N SER A 507 46.06 -8.61 -30.75
CA SER A 507 45.77 -9.00 -29.34
C SER A 507 46.15 -7.94 -28.29
N GLY A 508 47.16 -7.10 -28.58
CA GLY A 508 47.54 -5.98 -27.70
C GLY A 508 46.46 -4.90 -27.50
N LYS A 509 45.42 -4.83 -28.33
CA LYS A 509 44.31 -3.86 -28.20
C LYS A 509 43.13 -4.35 -27.36
N CYS A 510 43.10 -5.64 -26.98
CA CYS A 510 41.99 -6.26 -26.25
C CYS A 510 42.31 -6.51 -24.76
N LYS A 511 43.33 -5.84 -24.22
CA LYS A 511 43.74 -5.92 -22.81
C LYS A 511 43.65 -4.55 -22.17
N HIS A 512 43.10 -4.51 -20.96
CA HIS A 512 43.06 -3.30 -20.14
C HIS A 512 44.46 -2.97 -19.56
N SER A 513 45.19 -3.98 -19.10
CA SER A 513 46.60 -3.88 -18.70
C SER A 513 47.44 -5.05 -19.23
N PRO A 514 48.77 -4.93 -19.36
CA PRO A 514 49.62 -6.01 -19.90
C PRO A 514 49.58 -7.31 -19.08
N THR A 515 49.25 -7.20 -17.79
CA THR A 515 49.12 -8.28 -16.81
C THR A 515 47.74 -8.94 -16.79
N GLU A 516 46.73 -8.32 -17.40
CA GLU A 516 45.38 -8.87 -17.44
C GLU A 516 45.17 -9.85 -18.62
N PRO A 517 44.27 -10.84 -18.46
CA PRO A 517 43.84 -11.68 -19.56
C PRO A 517 43.12 -10.87 -20.65
N GLU A 518 43.17 -11.38 -21.88
CA GLU A 518 42.49 -10.78 -23.02
C GLU A 518 40.97 -10.80 -22.80
N CYS A 519 40.32 -9.66 -23.05
CA CYS A 519 38.91 -9.43 -22.74
C CYS A 519 38.52 -9.86 -21.31
N SER A 520 39.40 -9.57 -20.34
CA SER A 520 39.25 -9.89 -18.92
C SER A 520 38.92 -11.38 -18.64
N GLY A 521 39.20 -12.28 -19.60
CA GLY A 521 38.81 -13.70 -19.55
C GLY A 521 37.31 -13.96 -19.75
N GLN A 522 36.52 -12.92 -20.01
CA GLN A 522 35.06 -12.94 -20.08
C GLN A 522 34.51 -12.69 -21.50
N GLY A 523 35.37 -12.77 -22.52
CA GLY A 523 34.99 -12.58 -23.91
C GLY A 523 36.09 -13.02 -24.87
N ILE A 524 35.80 -12.87 -26.17
CA ILE A 524 36.72 -13.19 -27.27
C ILE A 524 37.13 -11.88 -27.95
N CYS A 525 38.42 -11.69 -28.22
CA CYS A 525 38.89 -10.58 -29.04
C CYS A 525 38.76 -10.93 -30.53
N LEU A 526 38.02 -10.11 -31.28
CA LEU A 526 37.87 -10.22 -32.73
C LEU A 526 38.11 -8.85 -33.37
N CYS A 527 38.90 -8.79 -34.45
CA CYS A 527 39.25 -7.54 -35.15
C CYS A 527 39.73 -6.40 -34.19
N GLY A 528 40.39 -6.74 -33.07
CA GLY A 528 40.91 -5.77 -32.08
C GLY A 528 39.86 -5.20 -31.10
N LYS A 529 38.69 -5.85 -30.97
CA LYS A 529 37.61 -5.48 -30.05
C LYS A 529 37.11 -6.70 -29.29
N CYS A 530 36.71 -6.52 -28.04
CA CYS A 530 36.16 -7.60 -27.22
C CYS A 530 34.67 -7.83 -27.47
N TYR A 531 34.29 -9.10 -27.53
CA TYR A 531 32.92 -9.60 -27.61
C TYR A 531 32.67 -10.47 -26.38
N CYS A 532 31.84 -9.98 -25.46
CA CYS A 532 31.65 -10.61 -24.15
C CYS A 532 30.78 -11.86 -24.25
N HIS A 533 31.07 -12.85 -23.41
CA HIS A 533 30.30 -14.09 -23.36
C HIS A 533 28.88 -13.83 -22.84
N GLU A 534 27.90 -14.48 -23.45
CA GLU A 534 26.53 -14.50 -22.94
C GLU A 534 26.43 -15.46 -21.75
N THR A 535 25.73 -15.05 -20.69
CA THR A 535 25.53 -15.85 -19.48
C THR A 535 24.05 -15.97 -19.14
N LYS A 536 23.69 -16.98 -18.35
CA LYS A 536 22.35 -17.13 -17.77
C LYS A 536 22.16 -16.33 -16.46
N LEU A 537 23.22 -15.73 -15.92
CA LEU A 537 23.20 -14.99 -14.66
C LEU A 537 22.91 -13.50 -14.87
N GLY A 538 23.31 -12.97 -16.02
CA GLY A 538 23.14 -11.58 -16.43
C GLY A 538 24.10 -11.23 -17.56
N LYS A 539 24.31 -9.93 -17.77
CA LYS A 539 25.07 -9.38 -18.89
C LYS A 539 26.48 -9.00 -18.49
N ILE A 540 27.46 -9.50 -19.25
CA ILE A 540 28.85 -9.02 -19.22
C ILE A 540 28.99 -7.91 -20.26
N TYR A 541 29.65 -6.81 -19.90
CA TYR A 541 29.83 -5.63 -20.74
C TYR A 541 31.13 -4.88 -20.41
N GLY A 542 31.37 -3.76 -21.09
CA GLY A 542 32.61 -2.99 -21.01
C GLY A 542 33.45 -3.09 -22.27
N LYS A 543 34.54 -2.31 -22.32
CA LYS A 543 35.40 -2.25 -23.53
C LYS A 543 36.22 -3.53 -23.70
N TYR A 544 36.54 -4.18 -22.58
CA TYR A 544 37.32 -5.38 -22.42
C TYR A 544 36.56 -6.47 -21.67
N CYS A 545 35.22 -6.40 -21.57
CA CYS A 545 34.39 -7.34 -20.80
C CYS A 545 34.73 -7.38 -19.29
N GLU A 546 35.10 -6.22 -18.77
CA GLU A 546 35.54 -5.96 -17.41
C GLU A 546 34.39 -5.68 -16.41
N MET A 547 33.15 -5.54 -16.89
CA MET A 547 31.96 -5.26 -16.08
C MET A 547 30.91 -6.36 -16.24
N ASP A 548 30.11 -6.54 -15.19
CA ASP A 548 28.89 -7.34 -15.21
C ASP A 548 27.79 -6.68 -14.36
N ASP A 549 26.55 -7.16 -14.50
CA ASP A 549 25.37 -6.67 -13.78
C ASP A 549 24.87 -7.65 -12.69
N PHE A 550 25.66 -8.63 -12.26
CA PHE A 550 25.22 -9.73 -11.39
C PHE A 550 26.14 -10.08 -10.20
N SER A 551 27.37 -9.56 -10.14
CA SER A 551 28.39 -9.84 -9.11
C SER A 551 28.31 -8.95 -7.87
N CYS A 552 27.36 -8.01 -7.79
CA CYS A 552 27.19 -7.14 -6.61
C CYS A 552 26.61 -7.89 -5.38
N PRO A 553 26.71 -7.30 -4.16
CA PRO A 553 26.14 -7.89 -2.96
C PRO A 553 24.63 -8.16 -3.03
N TYR A 554 24.24 -9.35 -2.57
CA TYR A 554 22.84 -9.75 -2.42
C TYR A 554 22.36 -9.49 -0.99
N ASN A 555 21.06 -9.19 -0.87
CA ASN A 555 20.33 -9.09 0.38
C ASN A 555 18.97 -9.76 0.22
N GLN A 556 18.61 -10.70 1.11
CA GLN A 556 17.38 -11.50 1.03
C GLN A 556 17.12 -12.12 -0.36
N GLY A 557 18.19 -12.59 -1.03
CA GLY A 557 18.11 -13.19 -2.37
C GLY A 557 17.97 -12.20 -3.54
N LYS A 558 18.00 -10.89 -3.29
CA LYS A 558 17.97 -9.85 -4.34
C LYS A 558 19.31 -9.12 -4.44
N LEU A 559 19.82 -9.01 -5.66
CA LEU A 559 20.96 -8.16 -6.00
C LEU A 559 20.66 -6.71 -5.59
N CYS A 560 21.57 -6.06 -4.85
CA CYS A 560 21.41 -4.69 -4.37
C CYS A 560 20.04 -4.41 -3.70
N SER A 561 19.50 -5.41 -2.98
CA SER A 561 18.16 -5.41 -2.39
C SER A 561 16.98 -5.18 -3.38
N GLY A 562 17.25 -5.09 -4.69
CA GLY A 562 16.32 -4.60 -5.71
C GLY A 562 16.18 -3.07 -5.76
N ASN A 563 17.05 -2.33 -5.06
CA ASN A 563 16.96 -0.88 -4.86
C ASN A 563 18.20 -0.11 -5.36
N GLY A 564 18.98 -0.72 -6.24
CA GLY A 564 20.14 -0.10 -6.88
C GLY A 564 20.60 -0.84 -8.11
N GLU A 565 21.38 -0.17 -8.94
CA GLU A 565 22.07 -0.75 -10.10
C GLU A 565 23.42 -1.32 -9.69
N CYS A 566 23.81 -2.43 -10.32
CA CYS A 566 25.11 -3.06 -10.10
C CYS A 566 26.13 -2.50 -11.08
N GLU A 567 27.18 -1.85 -10.57
CA GLU A 567 28.31 -1.37 -11.36
C GLU A 567 29.63 -1.73 -10.67
N TYR A 568 30.54 -2.41 -11.38
CA TYR A 568 31.85 -2.83 -10.86
C TYR A 568 31.78 -3.61 -9.53
N GLY A 569 30.74 -4.44 -9.33
CA GLY A 569 30.54 -5.18 -8.07
C GLY A 569 30.07 -4.32 -6.89
N ILE A 570 29.77 -3.04 -7.11
CA ILE A 570 29.26 -2.09 -6.11
C ILE A 570 27.81 -1.73 -6.45
N CYS A 571 26.95 -1.71 -5.43
CA CYS A 571 25.56 -1.27 -5.58
C CYS A 571 25.44 0.25 -5.58
N LYS A 572 25.04 0.85 -6.71
CA LYS A 572 24.62 2.25 -6.78
C LYS A 572 23.14 2.38 -6.45
N CYS A 573 22.84 2.90 -5.28
CA CYS A 573 21.47 2.97 -4.78
C CYS A 573 20.61 4.00 -5.51
N PHE A 574 19.35 3.64 -5.75
CA PHE A 574 18.36 4.58 -6.26
C PHE A 574 18.07 5.69 -5.24
N ASN A 575 17.66 6.86 -5.74
CA ASN A 575 17.25 7.99 -4.89
C ASN A 575 16.20 7.55 -3.86
N GLY A 576 16.51 7.74 -2.57
CA GLY A 576 15.70 7.27 -1.44
C GLY A 576 16.24 6.03 -0.74
N TRP A 577 17.36 5.46 -1.20
CA TRP A 577 18.02 4.29 -0.60
C TRP A 577 19.50 4.55 -0.31
N GLU A 578 20.02 3.87 0.72
CA GLU A 578 21.40 3.95 1.21
C GLU A 578 21.88 2.58 1.75
N GLY A 579 23.16 2.50 2.11
CA GLY A 579 23.83 1.27 2.54
C GLY A 579 24.58 0.54 1.42
N ASP A 580 25.53 -0.32 1.79
CA ASP A 580 26.40 -1.12 0.89
C ASP A 580 25.64 -2.03 -0.08
N ARG A 581 24.38 -2.36 0.23
CA ARG A 581 23.49 -3.23 -0.56
C ARG A 581 22.16 -2.55 -0.87
N CYS A 582 22.06 -1.23 -0.71
CA CYS A 582 20.83 -0.44 -0.89
C CYS A 582 19.63 -0.96 -0.07
N GLN A 583 19.92 -1.52 1.11
CA GLN A 583 18.97 -2.13 2.02
C GLN A 583 18.18 -1.12 2.86
N CYS A 584 18.67 0.12 2.96
CA CYS A 584 18.22 1.10 3.93
C CYS A 584 17.45 2.21 3.24
N SER A 585 16.21 2.51 3.65
CA SER A 585 15.46 3.65 3.12
C SER A 585 15.95 4.94 3.79
N SER A 586 16.46 5.90 3.00
CA SER A 586 16.83 7.24 3.48
C SER A 586 15.63 8.17 3.71
N SER A 587 14.42 7.73 3.34
CA SER A 587 13.17 8.43 3.69
C SER A 587 12.87 8.34 5.18
N LYS A 588 13.01 9.47 5.87
CA LYS A 588 12.66 9.63 7.30
C LYS A 588 11.15 9.70 7.57
N LYS A 589 10.29 9.70 6.53
CA LYS A 589 8.83 9.86 6.68
C LYS A 589 8.18 8.74 7.50
N ALA A 590 8.64 7.50 7.35
CA ALA A 590 8.12 6.36 8.10
C ALA A 590 8.41 6.44 9.61
N CYS A 591 9.36 7.30 10.00
CA CYS A 591 9.74 7.59 11.39
C CYS A 591 9.13 8.87 11.94
N MET A 592 8.24 9.57 11.22
CA MET A 592 7.62 10.82 11.70
C MET A 592 6.28 10.54 12.37
N ASP A 593 6.03 11.16 13.52
CA ASP A 593 4.73 11.12 14.19
C ASP A 593 3.74 12.17 13.64
N ALA A 594 2.51 12.16 14.18
CA ALA A 594 1.45 13.08 13.77
C ALA A 594 1.76 14.57 14.02
N ASN A 595 2.76 14.89 14.83
CA ASN A 595 3.24 16.25 15.08
C ASN A 595 4.47 16.61 14.22
N GLY A 596 4.93 15.69 13.37
CA GLY A 596 6.13 15.85 12.54
C GLY A 596 7.45 15.59 13.28
N LEU A 597 7.41 15.06 14.50
CA LEU A 597 8.62 14.73 15.26
C LEU A 597 9.18 13.38 14.81
N LEU A 598 10.50 13.33 14.59
CA LEU A 598 11.21 12.09 14.29
C LEU A 598 11.24 11.22 15.54
N CYS A 599 10.67 10.01 15.45
CA CYS A 599 10.57 9.04 16.54
C CYS A 599 10.03 9.66 17.83
N SER A 600 9.01 10.52 17.72
CA SER A 600 8.41 11.30 18.81
C SER A 600 9.42 12.03 19.70
N GLY A 601 10.59 12.40 19.15
CA GLY A 601 11.69 13.06 19.86
C GLY A 601 12.48 12.15 20.82
N ARG A 602 12.27 10.84 20.76
CA ARG A 602 12.73 9.82 21.74
C ARG A 602 13.54 8.69 21.10
N GLY A 603 13.97 8.88 19.87
CA GLY A 603 14.66 7.85 19.10
C GLY A 603 15.36 8.38 17.85
N THR A 604 16.22 7.54 17.29
CA THR A 604 16.86 7.71 15.98
C THR A 604 16.08 6.93 14.92
N CYS A 605 16.04 7.44 13.70
CA CYS A 605 15.45 6.73 12.56
C CYS A 605 16.54 5.97 11.81
N MET A 606 16.52 4.64 11.86
CA MET A 606 17.42 3.77 11.14
C MET A 606 16.65 2.96 10.09
N CYS A 607 16.97 3.16 8.82
CA CYS A 607 16.35 2.50 7.67
C CYS A 607 14.81 2.54 7.62
N GLY A 608 14.22 3.67 8.06
CA GLY A 608 12.77 3.86 8.09
C GLY A 608 12.06 3.25 9.31
N LYS A 609 12.80 2.73 10.29
CA LYS A 609 12.30 2.27 11.60
C LYS A 609 12.89 3.12 12.73
N CYS A 610 12.11 3.39 13.77
CA CYS A 610 12.62 4.04 14.96
C CYS A 610 13.33 3.07 15.91
N GLU A 611 14.49 3.49 16.39
CA GLU A 611 15.23 2.89 17.50
C GLU A 611 15.20 3.90 18.67
N CYS A 612 14.67 3.47 19.82
CA CYS A 612 14.42 4.38 20.94
C CYS A 612 15.68 4.57 21.78
N THR A 613 16.00 5.83 22.12
CA THR A 613 17.24 6.18 22.84
C THR A 613 17.14 6.02 24.36
N ASP A 614 15.99 5.59 24.87
CA ASP A 614 15.68 5.42 26.29
C ASP A 614 14.84 4.15 26.49
N ASP A 615 15.26 3.29 27.42
CA ASP A 615 14.69 1.95 27.67
C ASP A 615 13.21 1.97 28.10
N LYS A 616 12.70 3.12 28.56
CA LYS A 616 11.29 3.30 28.96
C LYS A 616 10.40 3.67 27.78
N SER A 617 10.99 4.09 26.66
CA SER A 617 10.30 4.54 25.45
C SER A 617 10.16 3.40 24.44
N PHE A 618 8.94 3.14 23.97
CA PHE A 618 8.60 2.01 23.13
C PHE A 618 7.48 2.33 22.11
N GLY A 619 7.22 1.38 21.21
CA GLY A 619 6.30 1.54 20.09
C GLY A 619 7.02 1.85 18.77
N PRO A 620 6.33 1.74 17.62
CA PRO A 620 6.94 1.87 16.29
C PRO A 620 7.59 3.23 16.01
N LEU A 621 7.20 4.28 16.76
CA LEU A 621 7.72 5.63 16.69
C LEU A 621 8.28 6.12 18.04
N CYS A 622 8.57 5.22 18.98
CA CYS A 622 8.98 5.57 20.36
C CYS A 622 7.96 6.47 21.10
N GLN A 623 6.69 6.41 20.70
CA GLN A 623 5.65 7.34 21.14
C GLN A 623 5.11 7.06 22.55
N TYR A 624 5.30 5.84 23.07
CA TYR A 624 4.87 5.46 24.42
C TYR A 624 6.07 5.51 25.36
N CYS A 625 5.98 6.18 26.50
CA CYS A 625 6.99 6.08 27.54
C CYS A 625 6.36 5.73 28.90
N SER A 626 6.79 4.63 29.49
CA SER A 626 6.37 4.22 30.83
C SER A 626 7.13 5.02 31.89
N GLY A 627 6.49 6.06 32.43
CA GLY A 627 7.03 6.87 33.54
C GLY A 627 7.75 8.15 33.13
N CYS A 628 7.64 8.58 31.87
CA CYS A 628 7.95 9.96 31.51
C CYS A 628 6.83 10.89 32.04
N SER A 629 7.21 12.08 32.54
CA SER A 629 6.24 13.06 33.04
C SER A 629 5.23 13.43 31.94
N ASN A 630 3.95 13.46 32.28
CA ASN A 630 2.93 13.98 31.37
C ASN A 630 3.19 15.48 31.12
N THR A 631 2.89 15.94 29.91
CA THR A 631 3.23 17.25 29.31
C THR A 631 2.60 18.51 29.95
N CYS A 632 2.31 18.47 31.25
CA CYS A 632 1.93 19.61 32.07
C CYS A 632 3.10 20.22 32.88
N THR A 633 4.21 19.51 33.10
CA THR A 633 5.40 20.09 33.77
C THR A 633 6.21 20.99 32.85
N ASP A 634 6.30 20.64 31.57
CA ASP A 634 7.33 21.19 30.67
C ASP A 634 6.81 22.35 29.80
N ASN A 635 5.51 22.67 29.89
CA ASN A 635 4.82 23.68 29.08
C ASN A 635 4.38 24.93 29.87
N TRP A 636 4.94 25.17 31.06
CA TRP A 636 4.57 26.31 31.91
C TRP A 636 4.87 27.68 31.26
N ASP A 637 5.90 27.77 30.41
CA ASP A 637 6.37 29.05 29.85
C ASP A 637 5.56 29.58 28.66
N CYS A 638 4.72 28.78 28.01
CA CYS A 638 4.00 29.18 26.80
C CYS A 638 2.69 29.97 27.03
N LYS A 639 2.50 30.60 28.20
CA LYS A 639 1.37 31.50 28.46
C LYS A 639 1.71 32.89 29.03
N HIS A 640 2.99 33.22 29.25
CA HIS A 640 3.37 34.45 29.95
C HIS A 640 3.77 35.66 29.07
N PHE A 641 3.62 35.57 27.74
CA PHE A 641 3.85 36.71 26.83
C PHE A 641 2.56 37.20 26.14
N LYS A 642 1.69 37.89 26.90
CA LYS A 642 0.89 39.03 26.43
C LYS A 642 0.24 39.80 27.58
N SER A 643 0.27 41.12 27.45
CA SER A 643 -0.25 42.16 28.37
C SER A 643 0.51 42.36 29.67
N SER A 644 1.13 43.53 29.77
CA SER A 644 1.27 44.28 31.01
C SER A 644 -0.07 44.40 31.74
N ASP A 645 -0.11 44.05 33.02
CA ASP A 645 -0.19 45.06 34.10
C ASP A 645 0.04 44.43 35.48
N LEU A 646 0.63 45.21 36.38
CA LEU A 646 1.04 44.78 37.72
C LEU A 646 -0.01 45.22 38.75
N ASN A 647 -0.78 44.28 39.33
CA ASN A 647 -1.00 44.17 40.78
C ASN A 647 -2.04 43.11 41.21
N THR A 648 -1.67 42.33 42.23
CA THR A 648 -2.51 41.66 43.25
C THR A 648 -3.79 40.90 42.88
N CYS A 649 -3.78 39.56 43.06
CA CYS A 649 -4.94 38.77 43.50
C CYS A 649 -4.55 37.55 44.38
N GLN A 650 -4.66 37.74 45.69
CA GLN A 650 -4.96 36.78 46.78
C GLN A 650 -4.93 35.25 46.54
N TYR A 651 -4.11 34.54 47.35
CA TYR A 651 -4.24 33.09 47.59
C TYR A 651 -5.42 32.77 48.54
N PRO A 652 -6.29 31.78 48.24
CA PRO A 652 -7.29 31.28 49.17
C PRO A 652 -6.70 30.28 50.18
N TRP A 653 -6.86 30.55 51.47
CA TRP A 653 -6.22 29.83 52.59
C TRP A 653 -6.74 28.39 52.88
N ASN A 654 -7.60 27.83 52.03
CA ASN A 654 -8.45 26.70 52.40
C ASN A 654 -7.86 25.31 52.13
N LEU A 655 -6.80 25.17 51.33
CA LEU A 655 -6.23 23.85 51.01
C LEU A 655 -5.43 23.22 52.16
N LYS A 656 -4.69 24.04 52.94
CA LYS A 656 -3.85 23.53 54.04
C LYS A 656 -4.67 22.99 55.21
N ILE A 657 -5.82 23.62 55.51
CA ILE A 657 -6.72 23.18 56.59
C ILE A 657 -7.32 21.81 56.27
N PHE A 658 -7.70 21.56 55.01
CA PHE A 658 -8.24 20.27 54.58
C PHE A 658 -7.24 19.11 54.79
N PHE A 659 -5.98 19.30 54.40
CA PHE A 659 -4.94 18.29 54.62
C PHE A 659 -4.68 18.00 56.11
N ILE A 660 -4.70 19.03 56.97
CA ILE A 660 -4.52 18.85 58.42
C ILE A 660 -5.67 18.03 59.01
N ILE A 661 -6.92 18.36 58.67
CA ILE A 661 -8.11 17.60 59.15
C ILE A 661 -8.10 16.16 58.64
N PHE A 662 -7.74 15.93 57.38
CA PHE A 662 -7.64 14.58 56.81
C PHE A 662 -6.55 13.74 57.51
N THR A 663 -5.37 14.30 57.76
CA THR A 663 -4.32 13.60 58.49
C THR A 663 -4.68 13.32 59.95
N ALA A 664 -5.33 14.26 60.64
CA ALA A 664 -5.75 14.09 62.03
C ALA A 664 -6.83 12.99 62.17
N THR A 665 -7.83 12.97 61.29
CA THR A 665 -8.89 11.95 61.31
C THR A 665 -8.35 10.56 60.97
N PHE A 666 -7.42 10.44 60.02
CA PHE A 666 -6.78 9.16 59.68
C PHE A 666 -5.95 8.61 60.86
N LEU A 667 -5.14 9.45 61.51
CA LEU A 667 -4.33 9.04 62.67
C LEU A 667 -5.19 8.65 63.88
N LEU A 668 -6.29 9.37 64.13
CA LEU A 668 -7.24 9.04 65.21
C LEU A 668 -7.93 7.68 64.96
N GLY A 669 -8.34 7.41 63.71
CA GLY A 669 -8.89 6.12 63.31
C GLY A 669 -7.90 4.97 63.53
N PHE A 670 -6.63 5.16 63.13
CA PHE A 670 -5.59 4.16 63.33
C PHE A 670 -5.33 3.85 64.82
N LEU A 671 -5.30 4.88 65.67
CA LEU A 671 -5.16 4.75 67.11
C LEU A 671 -6.31 3.93 67.73
N ILE A 672 -7.56 4.18 67.32
CA ILE A 672 -8.73 3.44 67.79
C ILE A 672 -8.62 1.95 67.42
N THR A 673 -8.22 1.60 66.19
CA THR A 673 -8.00 0.20 65.80
C THR A 673 -6.89 -0.49 66.59
N LEU A 674 -5.83 0.24 66.98
CA LEU A 674 -4.78 -0.31 67.83
C LEU A 674 -5.29 -0.55 69.26
N ILE A 675 -6.04 0.39 69.84
CA ILE A 675 -6.64 0.24 71.18
C ILE A 675 -7.61 -0.95 71.20
N ILE A 676 -8.46 -1.11 70.18
CA ILE A 676 -9.37 -2.28 70.06
C ILE A 676 -8.57 -3.59 70.00
N ARG A 677 -7.48 -3.65 69.23
CA ARG A 677 -6.61 -4.85 69.20
C ARG A 677 -5.98 -5.16 70.55
N VAL A 678 -5.53 -4.14 71.30
CA VAL A 678 -4.95 -4.34 72.64
C VAL A 678 -6.01 -4.82 73.64
N ILE A 679 -7.23 -4.28 73.59
CA ILE A 679 -8.35 -4.72 74.44
C ILE A 679 -8.72 -6.18 74.14
N ILE A 680 -8.79 -6.59 72.87
CA ILE A 680 -9.05 -7.99 72.50
C ILE A 680 -7.93 -8.90 73.01
N LEU A 681 -6.66 -8.52 72.83
CA LEU A 681 -5.50 -9.31 73.29
C LEU A 681 -5.34 -9.36 74.82
N GLN A 682 -5.97 -8.45 75.58
CA GLN A 682 -6.00 -8.48 77.04
C GLN A 682 -7.28 -9.15 77.60
N GLY A 683 -8.29 -9.39 76.77
CA GLY A 683 -9.58 -9.98 77.19
C GLY A 683 -9.56 -11.48 77.45
N ASP A 684 -8.70 -12.24 76.77
CA ASP A 684 -8.72 -13.72 76.81
C ASP A 684 -8.07 -14.36 78.06
N ASN A 685 -7.48 -13.57 78.96
CA ASN A 685 -6.74 -14.08 80.12
C ASN A 685 -7.59 -14.36 81.39
N ASN A 686 -8.93 -14.42 81.31
CA ASN A 686 -9.79 -14.68 82.49
C ASN A 686 -11.12 -15.40 82.17
N LYS A 687 -11.12 -16.76 82.06
CA LYS A 687 -12.01 -17.69 82.82
C LYS A 687 -11.95 -19.18 82.41
N SER A 688 -11.32 -19.98 83.27
CA SER A 688 -11.72 -21.32 83.78
C SER A 688 -12.70 -22.25 83.00
N THR A 689 -12.15 -23.34 82.45
CA THR A 689 -12.50 -24.78 82.69
C THR A 689 -13.96 -25.25 82.90
N SER A 690 -14.46 -26.19 82.06
CA SER A 690 -14.57 -27.65 82.39
C SER A 690 -15.47 -28.48 81.43
N SER A 691 -14.99 -29.67 81.03
CA SER A 691 -15.62 -31.02 80.98
C SER A 691 -17.09 -31.23 80.48
N SER A 692 -17.51 -32.37 79.87
CA SER A 692 -16.93 -33.71 79.68
C SER A 692 -17.66 -34.55 78.60
N SER A 693 -17.16 -35.78 78.36
CA SER A 693 -17.83 -36.98 77.79
C SER A 693 -17.86 -37.20 76.26
N TYR A 694 -17.80 -38.43 75.71
CA TYR A 694 -16.90 -39.63 75.81
C TYR A 694 -17.54 -40.82 75.02
N ARG A 695 -16.70 -41.72 74.46
CA ARG A 695 -16.96 -43.05 73.79
C ARG A 695 -16.89 -43.05 72.24
N VAL A 696 -15.92 -43.66 71.52
CA VAL A 696 -14.77 -44.57 71.82
C VAL A 696 -15.20 -46.05 72.07
N PRO A 697 -14.54 -47.12 71.54
CA PRO A 697 -14.02 -47.39 70.17
C PRO A 697 -14.12 -48.90 69.75
N THR A 698 -13.48 -49.34 68.63
CA THR A 698 -12.44 -50.42 68.55
C THR A 698 -12.27 -51.08 67.16
N SER A 699 -11.01 -51.04 66.64
CA SER A 699 -10.25 -52.18 66.05
C SER A 699 -10.68 -52.75 64.67
N MET A 700 -9.83 -53.12 63.70
CA MET A 700 -8.36 -53.10 63.41
C MET A 700 -8.20 -53.22 61.84
N LYS A 701 -7.07 -53.17 61.11
CA LYS A 701 -5.61 -53.18 61.41
C LYS A 701 -4.75 -52.57 60.24
N ASP A 702 -3.47 -52.35 60.54
CA ASP A 702 -2.22 -52.07 59.77
C ASP A 702 -2.13 -52.47 58.25
N LYS A 703 -1.30 -51.85 57.38
CA LYS A 703 -0.05 -51.06 57.58
C LYS A 703 0.13 -49.82 56.67
N ASN A 704 0.55 -48.73 57.31
CA ASN A 704 1.44 -47.60 56.95
C ASN A 704 2.04 -47.40 55.54
N GLY A 705 2.11 -46.12 55.13
CA GLY A 705 3.09 -45.54 54.19
C GLY A 705 2.76 -44.08 53.81
N LEU A 706 3.53 -43.08 54.28
CA LEU A 706 3.18 -41.64 54.23
C LEU A 706 4.15 -40.83 53.34
N HIS A 707 3.66 -39.89 52.52
CA HIS A 707 4.12 -38.47 52.49
C HIS A 707 3.34 -37.58 51.51
N ASN A 708 3.40 -36.27 51.76
CA ASN A 708 2.63 -35.20 51.11
C ASN A 708 2.97 -34.98 49.63
N ALA A 709 1.98 -34.56 48.83
CA ALA A 709 2.19 -33.87 47.55
C ALA A 709 1.56 -32.46 47.61
N PHE A 710 2.39 -31.43 47.40
CA PHE A 710 1.94 -30.05 47.25
C PHE A 710 1.22 -29.84 45.91
N THR A 711 0.12 -29.09 45.90
CA THR A 711 -0.47 -28.55 44.66
C THR A 711 0.31 -27.34 44.18
N SER A 712 1.16 -27.51 43.18
CA SER A 712 1.87 -26.41 42.50
C SER A 712 1.01 -25.80 41.40
N THR A 713 0.54 -24.56 41.60
CA THR A 713 -0.08 -23.78 40.52
C THR A 713 1.00 -23.32 39.54
N VAL A 714 0.99 -23.81 38.30
CA VAL A 714 1.93 -23.36 37.26
C VAL A 714 1.29 -22.24 36.44
N THR A 715 1.75 -21.01 36.69
CA THR A 715 1.44 -19.84 35.87
C THR A 715 2.43 -19.78 34.69
N TYR A 716 1.93 -19.79 33.45
CA TYR A 716 2.78 -19.55 32.28
C TYR A 716 3.00 -18.05 32.07
N THR A 717 4.17 -17.56 32.47
CA THR A 717 4.67 -16.23 32.05
C THR A 717 5.25 -16.31 30.64
N ARG A 718 4.82 -15.39 29.77
CA ARG A 718 5.32 -15.27 28.39
C ARG A 718 6.61 -14.41 28.42
N GLU A 719 7.76 -15.07 28.43
CA GLU A 719 9.06 -14.41 28.38
C GLU A 719 9.30 -13.75 27.00
N LYS A 720 10.14 -12.71 27.01
CA LYS A 720 10.56 -11.98 25.79
C LYS A 720 11.57 -12.84 25.00
N PRO A 721 11.64 -12.71 23.66
CA PRO A 721 12.76 -13.24 22.90
C PRO A 721 13.97 -12.30 23.02
N GLU A 722 14.98 -12.71 23.78
CA GLU A 722 16.33 -12.15 23.71
C GLU A 722 17.24 -13.15 22.97
N ASP A 723 17.97 -12.64 21.99
CA ASP A 723 19.18 -13.15 21.34
C ASP A 723 19.39 -14.67 21.20
N ILE A 724 18.81 -15.25 20.15
CA ILE A 724 19.29 -16.53 19.60
C ILE A 724 20.55 -16.27 18.76
N ILE A 725 21.72 -16.52 19.34
CA ILE A 725 22.97 -16.65 18.59
C ILE A 725 22.94 -17.95 17.79
N ILE A 726 22.58 -17.87 16.50
CA ILE A 726 22.67 -19.00 15.58
C ILE A 726 24.15 -19.15 15.16
N SER A 727 24.80 -20.22 15.63
CA SER A 727 26.12 -20.60 15.14
C SER A 727 26.00 -21.13 13.71
N ASN A 728 26.86 -20.62 12.82
CA ASN A 728 26.75 -20.85 11.38
C ASN A 728 27.31 -22.24 11.00
N GLY A 729 26.50 -23.29 11.17
CA GLY A 729 26.78 -24.64 10.71
C GLY A 729 26.42 -24.82 9.23
N SER A 730 27.42 -24.85 8.36
CA SER A 730 27.26 -25.08 6.92
C SER A 730 26.53 -26.40 6.61
N LEU A 731 25.32 -26.31 6.02
CA LEU A 731 24.67 -27.44 5.34
C LEU A 731 24.51 -27.10 3.85
N ALA A 732 25.21 -27.85 2.99
CA ALA A 732 25.27 -27.58 1.55
C ALA A 732 23.96 -28.00 0.85
N VAL A 733 23.20 -27.02 0.35
CA VAL A 733 21.99 -27.26 -0.45
C VAL A 733 22.34 -27.30 -1.94
N HIS A 734 22.98 -28.38 -2.37
CA HIS A 734 23.36 -28.58 -3.78
C HIS A 734 23.25 -30.04 -4.26
N GLU A 735 22.16 -30.74 -3.92
CA GLU A 735 21.85 -32.04 -4.55
C GLU A 735 20.36 -32.47 -4.57
N ALA A 736 19.41 -31.53 -4.45
CA ALA A 736 17.98 -31.85 -4.26
C ALA A 736 17.01 -31.37 -5.38
N LEU A 737 17.50 -30.77 -6.46
CA LEU A 737 16.66 -30.15 -7.50
C LEU A 737 16.67 -30.84 -8.89
N TYR A 738 17.27 -32.04 -9.01
CA TYR A 738 17.41 -32.75 -10.29
C TYR A 738 16.68 -34.12 -10.34
N LYS A 739 15.64 -34.32 -9.53
CA LYS A 739 14.97 -35.64 -9.40
C LYS A 739 13.44 -35.63 -9.26
N PHE A 740 12.76 -34.60 -9.79
CA PHE A 740 11.29 -34.48 -9.71
C PHE A 740 10.55 -34.28 -11.04
N GLU A 741 11.21 -34.39 -12.20
CA GLU A 741 10.53 -34.35 -13.53
C GLU A 741 10.37 -35.73 -14.21
N GLU A 742 11.00 -36.80 -13.73
CA GLU A 742 10.78 -38.16 -14.25
C GLU A 742 10.04 -39.06 -13.24
N LYS A 743 8.72 -38.87 -13.11
CA LYS A 743 7.75 -39.93 -12.74
C LYS A 743 6.30 -39.46 -12.91
N LYS A 744 5.86 -39.32 -14.17
CA LYS A 744 4.44 -39.13 -14.50
C LYS A 744 3.95 -40.01 -15.66
N HIS A 745 4.42 -41.26 -15.69
CA HIS A 745 3.88 -42.34 -16.53
C HIS A 745 4.02 -43.70 -15.84
N MET A 746 3.05 -44.06 -14.99
CA MET A 746 2.47 -45.41 -14.86
C MET A 746 1.50 -45.48 -13.67
N TYR A 747 0.31 -46.03 -13.94
CA TYR A 747 -0.84 -46.28 -13.04
C TYR A 747 -1.56 -45.04 -12.48
#